data_AF-A0A925MPX6-F1
#
_entry.id   AF-A0A925MPX6-F1
#
_cell.length_a   1.000
_cell.length_b   1.000
_cell.length_c   1.000
_cell.angle_alpha   90.00
_cell.angle_beta   90.00
_cell.angle_gamma   90.00
#
_symmetry.space_group_name_H-M   'P 1'
#
loop_
_entity.id
_entity.type
_entity.pdbx_description
1 polymer ?
#
loop_
_entity_poly.entity_id
_entity_poly.type
_entity_poly.pdbx_seq_one_letter_code
_entity_poly.pdbx_strand_id
1 'polypeptide(L)'
;NYLDKQGLIGPVFKYVAGLTFGAALLGVGEYLRSKTKEYVNLLRGAAFIIFYLTLFVGYIVFKIVALPITLGLVIGVLAISIIISLRENDELPFTTGALGAYMVSFLININFNHLNQENAVGVLTYILILNLAVLIVAFKKQWINSAVIGFIFTWSIFGSTLSSDISKGLLFTFSSLFGLQYLIVFLMQDFKKDKIMHNTVFLTVINTIVYLMVFYKLVNKTFWFDYVGFLVALLGIFHFVIYMILRSRNQSSEGVITLTHFVISILLVTVAIPLQFDGPLVTMIWFFEGVMLSFLSVLKDFKNKPVMYALGFGSIVAGIAHMIMFGDYKTVLDTGTILLNQSYIVWFGVFALINLIAYIWYNTVHDSEDAHFKTQIQQVAFALILIGQLLFVVLTSFEINNFGHYRETAIYKEINEQQALDAKLGVNTNPVSYNYNYQGDQDKYKEQYDQINSISKQTTFMQIVLFILLTIIYFMIGLIKKNKIVRNMGVVTTVITSLLLIGLTWELGPIYRIVTFVGFGILLLIVSYLYISKNKRVDMPHALMLLLIVGLLSAVTASAKVVDIKNWTTTANLAYPQLSVGNSTSSKDQYIYVLPINKDVIGLSKKNDLSDIRIIDKDHNELPYILVKSNQNTYNVQEDKATVKILENSQTKDGKKILVLDTNKEGTLYNTLYLVRDSRSQNFRKKVKVYISDSFLTANSPSWREFEQKNVIYNYTDKENFIVENLNINVSGVSSRYIKIELIDDVDFDKNIQVNNQVSIPDVQIGYLQTEAKSNGYLVKDYLRGSFIFDNLAIYKDVKVLDKVTNDDRSEITYEGDIDVEGLTMRIDENEKNFSRNVVIQGSNDDINWPTLGTATIYRIDSLTYKGEKLNITMAPATYKKFKVIIQNNNNKPLDVSKTGKVKLQNTGILFKSDIGLEGLKIIVGNNTEPAPVYDLQNTIGFFENTTPQLIQYNDLDKNAEYVPAKNIIPFGERNKILLNIGLLLFIAIVGIFGFFWMKKDTIHHE
;
A
#
# COMPACT_ATOMS: atom_id res chain seq x y z
N ASN A 1 36.38 65.46 -1.06
CA ASN A 1 36.33 65.00 -2.47
C ASN A 1 37.15 65.83 -3.43
N TYR A 2 36.87 67.12 -3.68
CA TYR A 2 37.68 67.92 -4.62
C TYR A 2 39.17 67.99 -4.25
N LEU A 3 39.48 68.40 -3.01
CA LEU A 3 40.87 68.47 -2.50
C LEU A 3 41.56 67.09 -2.42
N ASP A 4 40.78 66.03 -2.21
CA ASP A 4 41.29 64.65 -2.15
C ASP A 4 41.68 64.12 -3.53
N LYS A 5 40.85 64.40 -4.55
CA LYS A 5 41.14 64.07 -5.95
C LYS A 5 42.36 64.82 -6.51
N GLN A 6 42.71 65.97 -5.93
CA GLN A 6 43.89 66.76 -6.29
C GLN A 6 45.15 66.35 -5.51
N GLY A 7 45.08 65.34 -4.63
CA GLY A 7 46.22 64.88 -3.82
C GLY A 7 46.66 65.86 -2.73
N LEU A 8 45.90 66.93 -2.48
CA LEU A 8 46.24 68.00 -1.53
C LEU A 8 46.03 67.59 -0.06
N ILE A 9 45.30 66.50 0.20
CA ILE A 9 45.04 65.98 1.53
C ILE A 9 45.69 64.61 1.70
N GLY A 10 46.91 64.60 2.26
CA GLY A 10 47.65 63.38 2.52
C GLY A 10 47.01 62.48 3.63
N PRO A 11 47.32 61.17 3.64
CA PRO A 11 46.83 60.23 4.66
C PRO A 11 47.07 60.67 6.11
N VAL A 12 48.24 61.27 6.38
CA VAL A 12 48.61 61.77 7.71
C VAL A 12 47.68 62.90 8.16
N PHE A 13 47.35 63.84 7.27
CA PHE A 13 46.43 64.93 7.60
C PHE A 13 45.03 64.40 7.94
N LYS A 14 44.49 63.46 7.13
CA LYS A 14 43.18 62.84 7.39
C LYS A 14 43.14 62.15 8.76
N TYR A 15 44.22 61.45 9.11
CA TYR A 15 44.37 60.78 10.39
C TYR A 15 44.39 61.77 11.56
N VAL A 16 45.25 62.80 11.49
CA VAL A 16 45.35 63.82 12.55
C VAL A 16 44.03 64.58 12.68
N ALA A 17 43.40 64.98 11.58
CA ALA A 17 42.12 65.70 11.57
C ALA A 17 40.99 64.88 12.20
N GLY A 18 40.94 63.57 11.95
CA GLY A 18 39.98 62.68 12.60
C GLY A 18 40.17 62.62 14.11
N LEU A 19 41.43 62.51 14.58
CA LEU A 19 41.74 62.50 16.01
C LEU A 19 41.40 63.83 16.69
N THR A 20 41.77 64.98 16.09
CA THR A 20 41.41 66.30 16.66
C THR A 20 39.91 66.53 16.68
N PHE A 21 39.20 66.10 15.64
CA PHE A 21 37.74 66.23 15.61
C PHE A 21 37.07 65.36 16.68
N GLY A 22 37.51 64.11 16.87
CA GLY A 22 37.06 63.26 17.96
C GLY A 22 37.33 63.88 19.34
N ALA A 23 38.52 64.46 19.54
CA ALA A 23 38.89 65.13 20.79
C ALA A 23 38.04 66.38 21.05
N ALA A 24 37.75 67.18 20.01
CA ALA A 24 36.88 68.34 20.11
C ALA A 24 35.46 67.93 20.52
N LEU A 25 34.89 66.89 19.90
CA LEU A 25 33.56 66.37 20.26
C LEU A 25 33.52 65.84 21.70
N LEU A 26 34.55 65.12 22.12
CA LEU A 26 34.63 64.62 23.50
C LEU A 26 34.76 65.78 24.50
N GLY A 27 35.55 66.80 24.19
CA GLY A 27 35.71 68.00 25.01
C GLY A 27 34.43 68.83 25.11
N VAL A 28 33.72 69.03 24.00
CA VAL A 28 32.40 69.69 23.99
C VAL A 28 31.39 68.88 24.80
N GLY A 29 31.39 67.55 24.65
CA GLY A 29 30.55 66.66 25.46
C GLY A 29 30.84 66.79 26.96
N GLU A 30 32.12 66.87 27.36
CA GLU A 30 32.51 67.06 28.75
C GLU A 30 32.12 68.45 29.29
N TYR A 31 32.28 69.50 28.47
CA TYR A 31 31.85 70.86 28.84
C TYR A 31 30.33 70.96 29.03
N LEU A 32 29.54 70.25 28.21
CA LEU A 32 28.08 70.25 28.27
C LEU A 32 27.50 69.26 29.29
N ARG A 33 28.34 68.52 30.03
CA ARG A 33 27.94 67.47 30.99
C ARG A 33 26.85 67.89 31.96
N SER A 34 26.86 69.13 32.45
CA SER A 34 25.90 69.64 33.42
C SER A 34 24.57 70.11 32.82
N LYS A 35 24.44 70.15 31.49
CA LYS A 35 23.27 70.75 30.81
C LYS A 35 22.27 69.71 30.30
N THR A 36 22.72 68.68 29.58
CA THR A 36 21.83 67.67 28.95
C THR A 36 22.47 66.29 28.87
N LYS A 37 21.99 65.33 29.68
CA LYS A 37 22.61 64.01 29.82
C LYS A 37 22.60 63.17 28.52
N GLU A 38 21.48 63.13 27.81
CA GLU A 38 21.34 62.33 26.58
C GLU A 38 22.19 62.87 25.42
N TYR A 39 22.19 64.19 25.22
CA TYR A 39 22.96 64.84 24.16
C TYR A 39 24.47 64.69 24.38
N VAL A 40 24.92 64.79 25.64
CA VAL A 40 26.31 64.55 26.02
C VAL A 40 26.73 63.11 25.73
N ASN A 41 25.88 62.13 26.04
CA ASN A 41 26.18 60.73 25.77
C ASN A 41 26.22 60.41 24.27
N LEU A 42 25.40 61.09 23.46
CA LEU A 42 25.47 61.00 22.00
C LEU A 42 26.79 61.59 21.45
N LEU A 43 27.17 62.79 21.90
CA LEU A 43 28.44 63.44 21.48
C LEU A 43 29.66 62.60 21.87
N ARG A 44 29.68 62.05 23.09
CA ARG A 44 30.74 61.14 23.55
C ARG A 44 30.78 59.86 22.72
N GLY A 45 29.63 59.25 22.43
CA GLY A 45 29.53 58.08 21.55
C GLY A 45 30.08 58.36 20.16
N ALA A 46 29.71 59.50 19.55
CA ALA A 46 30.23 59.93 18.25
C ALA A 46 31.75 60.15 18.28
N ALA A 47 32.27 60.80 19.32
CA ALA A 47 33.70 60.99 19.52
C ALA A 47 34.44 59.64 19.58
N PHE A 48 33.93 58.69 20.38
CA PHE A 48 34.52 57.35 20.48
C PHE A 48 34.50 56.61 19.14
N ILE A 49 33.39 56.62 18.40
CA ILE A 49 33.30 56.03 17.06
C ILE A 49 34.36 56.62 16.12
N ILE A 50 34.49 57.95 16.10
CA ILE A 50 35.48 58.65 15.26
C ILE A 50 36.90 58.28 15.65
N PHE A 51 37.21 58.20 16.95
CA PHE A 51 38.51 57.74 17.40
C PHE A 51 38.81 56.32 16.92
N TYR A 52 37.93 55.35 17.21
CA TYR A 52 38.16 53.96 16.81
C TYR A 52 38.30 53.81 15.29
N LEU A 53 37.43 54.47 14.51
CA LEU A 53 37.50 54.45 13.05
C LEU A 53 38.82 55.05 12.54
N THR A 54 39.22 56.20 13.07
CA THR A 54 40.45 56.89 12.64
C THR A 54 41.68 56.08 12.97
N LEU A 55 41.78 55.57 14.21
CA LEU A 55 42.89 54.72 14.67
C LEU A 55 43.04 53.49 13.77
N PHE A 56 41.93 52.83 13.44
CA PHE A 56 41.95 51.60 12.68
C PHE A 56 42.18 51.82 11.18
N VAL A 57 41.61 52.87 10.58
CA VAL A 57 41.90 53.29 9.19
C VAL A 57 43.39 53.68 9.05
N GLY A 58 43.96 54.34 10.06
CA GLY A 58 45.39 54.66 10.11
C GLY A 58 46.29 53.42 10.04
N TYR A 59 45.89 52.33 10.69
CA TYR A 59 46.60 51.06 10.66
C TYR A 59 46.39 50.27 9.35
N ILE A 60 45.15 49.97 8.98
CA ILE A 60 44.87 49.06 7.85
C ILE A 60 44.99 49.77 6.49
N VAL A 61 44.37 50.94 6.34
CA VAL A 61 44.21 51.60 5.04
C VAL A 61 45.43 52.46 4.73
N PHE A 62 45.82 53.31 5.69
CA PHE A 62 46.91 54.25 5.49
C PHE A 62 48.28 53.66 5.86
N LYS A 63 48.33 52.58 6.65
CA LYS A 63 49.57 51.93 7.14
C LYS A 63 50.59 52.91 7.75
N ILE A 64 50.09 53.98 8.37
CA ILE A 64 50.91 55.06 8.96
C ILE A 64 51.28 54.80 10.42
N VAL A 65 50.56 53.90 11.11
CA VAL A 65 50.80 53.56 12.51
C VAL A 65 50.87 52.05 12.66
N ALA A 66 51.86 51.55 13.40
CA ALA A 66 52.02 50.11 13.65
C ALA A 66 50.94 49.56 14.61
N LEU A 67 50.61 48.28 14.47
CA LEU A 67 49.56 47.61 15.25
C LEU A 67 49.69 47.83 16.78
N PRO A 68 50.87 47.69 17.43
CA PRO A 68 50.97 47.87 18.88
C PRO A 68 50.59 49.28 19.35
N ILE A 69 50.96 50.31 18.59
CA ILE A 69 50.65 51.70 18.91
C ILE A 69 49.14 51.94 18.75
N THR A 70 48.55 51.43 17.67
CA THR A 70 47.10 51.50 17.45
C THR A 70 46.32 50.84 18.58
N LEU A 71 46.72 49.62 19.00
CA LEU A 71 46.09 48.92 20.13
C LEU A 71 46.24 49.70 21.45
N GLY A 72 47.41 50.30 21.70
CA GLY A 72 47.64 51.14 22.88
C GLY A 72 46.71 52.36 22.93
N LEU A 73 46.51 53.02 21.79
CA LEU A 73 45.58 54.16 21.68
C LEU A 73 44.12 53.73 21.90
N VAL A 74 43.72 52.58 21.37
CA VAL A 74 42.39 51.98 21.59
C VAL A 74 42.15 51.72 23.07
N ILE A 75 43.14 51.14 23.77
CA ILE A 75 43.08 50.94 25.23
C ILE A 75 42.89 52.28 25.96
N GLY A 76 43.58 53.34 25.51
CA GLY A 76 43.41 54.68 26.05
C GLY A 76 41.97 55.20 25.91
N VAL A 77 41.37 55.06 24.72
CA VAL A 77 39.97 55.47 24.49
C VAL A 77 38.99 54.67 25.35
N LEU A 78 39.20 53.35 25.48
CA LEU A 78 38.40 52.48 26.37
C LEU A 78 38.55 52.87 27.85
N ALA A 79 39.76 53.17 28.30
CA ALA A 79 39.99 53.60 29.67
C ALA A 79 39.23 54.90 29.96
N ILE A 80 39.25 55.86 29.04
CA ILE A 80 38.49 57.12 29.17
C ILE A 80 36.99 56.84 29.24
N SER A 81 36.44 55.98 28.38
CA SER A 81 35.01 55.66 28.41
C SER A 81 34.58 54.96 29.71
N ILE A 82 35.40 54.03 30.22
CA ILE A 82 35.20 53.38 31.52
C ILE A 82 35.26 54.39 32.65
N ILE A 83 36.26 55.28 32.67
CA ILE A 83 36.41 56.31 33.72
C ILE A 83 35.19 57.22 33.77
N ILE A 84 34.73 57.70 32.61
CA ILE A 84 33.53 58.54 32.52
C ILE A 84 32.30 57.79 33.04
N SER A 85 32.10 56.55 32.59
CA SER A 85 30.99 55.71 33.02
C SER A 85 31.00 55.41 34.52
N LEU A 86 32.17 55.08 35.09
CA LEU A 86 32.31 54.82 36.52
C LEU A 86 32.08 56.08 37.35
N ARG A 87 32.61 57.22 36.91
CA ARG A 87 32.44 58.53 37.55
C ARG A 87 30.98 58.96 37.58
N GLU A 88 30.23 58.67 36.52
CA GLU A 88 28.81 59.04 36.39
C GLU A 88 27.86 57.95 36.89
N ASN A 89 28.40 56.78 37.28
CA ASN A 89 27.63 55.58 37.59
C ASN A 89 26.59 55.26 36.50
N ASP A 90 26.96 55.49 35.24
CA ASP A 90 26.11 55.31 34.07
C ASP A 90 26.81 54.36 33.09
N GLU A 91 26.08 53.34 32.65
CA GLU A 91 26.54 52.35 31.69
C GLU A 91 26.67 52.94 30.27
N LEU A 92 25.90 53.98 29.95
CA LEU A 92 25.72 54.44 28.58
C LEU A 92 27.01 54.94 27.89
N PRO A 93 27.88 55.75 28.51
CA PRO A 93 29.13 56.20 27.87
C PRO A 93 30.07 55.05 27.47
N PHE A 94 30.22 54.04 28.33
CA PHE A 94 31.00 52.84 28.03
C PHE A 94 30.31 52.00 26.96
N THR A 95 28.99 51.84 27.05
CA THR A 95 28.22 51.04 26.07
C THR A 95 28.30 51.63 24.66
N THR A 96 28.12 52.95 24.51
CA THR A 96 28.20 53.61 23.19
C THR A 96 29.63 53.61 22.65
N GLY A 97 30.63 53.79 23.52
CA GLY A 97 32.04 53.63 23.15
C GLY A 97 32.37 52.22 22.68
N ALA A 98 31.99 51.19 23.45
CA ALA A 98 32.19 49.79 23.11
C ALA A 98 31.46 49.42 21.81
N LEU A 99 30.19 49.82 21.66
CA LEU A 99 29.41 49.62 20.44
C LEU A 99 30.12 50.19 19.22
N GLY A 100 30.62 51.43 19.32
CA GLY A 100 31.41 52.06 18.25
C GLY A 100 32.67 51.27 17.90
N ALA A 101 33.39 50.81 18.92
CA ALA A 101 34.61 50.02 18.74
C ALA A 101 34.35 48.69 18.02
N TYR A 102 33.28 47.98 18.38
CA TYR A 102 32.86 46.75 17.70
C TYR A 102 32.35 47.02 16.29
N MET A 103 31.57 48.08 16.08
CA MET A 103 31.00 48.41 14.78
C MET A 103 32.08 48.74 13.74
N VAL A 104 33.17 49.41 14.15
CA VAL A 104 34.35 49.61 13.31
C VAL A 104 34.97 48.28 12.88
N SER A 105 35.10 47.31 13.79
CA SER A 105 35.62 45.98 13.45
C SER A 105 34.70 45.20 12.51
N PHE A 106 33.39 45.32 12.71
CA PHE A 106 32.38 44.66 11.89
C PHE A 106 32.36 45.20 10.45
N LEU A 107 32.37 46.53 10.28
CA LEU A 107 32.40 47.19 8.96
C LEU A 107 33.63 46.80 8.14
N ILE A 108 34.75 46.59 8.81
CA ILE A 108 35.99 46.17 8.17
C ILE A 108 35.89 44.73 7.71
N ASN A 109 35.39 43.84 8.57
CA ASN A 109 35.25 42.44 8.23
C ASN A 109 34.34 42.21 7.01
N ILE A 110 33.29 43.03 6.82
CA ILE A 110 32.43 42.98 5.63
C ILE A 110 33.11 43.52 4.36
N ASN A 111 33.89 44.61 4.46
CA ASN A 111 34.48 45.24 3.28
C ASN A 111 35.74 44.57 2.75
N PHE A 112 36.48 43.85 3.60
CA PHE A 112 37.66 43.08 3.18
C PHE A 112 37.25 41.63 2.90
N ASN A 113 36.67 41.40 1.71
CA ASN A 113 36.42 40.04 1.22
C ASN A 113 37.75 39.27 1.23
N HIS A 114 37.87 38.32 2.16
CA HIS A 114 39.05 37.51 2.49
C HIS A 114 40.11 38.22 3.35
N LEU A 115 39.93 38.13 4.67
CA LEU A 115 40.99 38.46 5.63
C LEU A 115 42.15 37.46 5.48
N ASN A 116 43.34 37.97 5.15
CA ASN A 116 44.56 37.19 5.29
C ASN A 116 44.89 36.95 6.78
N GLN A 117 45.77 35.98 7.06
CA GLN A 117 46.08 35.57 8.43
C GLN A 117 46.57 36.74 9.31
N GLU A 118 47.42 37.62 8.79
CA GLU A 118 47.97 38.76 9.54
C GLU A 118 46.87 39.76 9.96
N ASN A 119 45.99 40.13 9.03
CA ASN A 119 44.89 41.06 9.32
C ASN A 119 43.87 40.42 10.26
N ALA A 120 43.62 39.11 10.15
CA ALA A 120 42.73 38.38 11.05
C ALA A 120 43.26 38.38 12.49
N VAL A 121 44.56 38.12 12.71
CA VAL A 121 45.18 38.23 14.05
C VAL A 121 44.98 39.63 14.62
N GLY A 122 45.18 40.67 13.81
CA GLY A 122 44.99 42.06 14.23
C GLY A 122 43.56 42.36 14.70
N VAL A 123 42.56 41.98 13.89
CA VAL A 123 41.13 42.17 14.21
C VAL A 123 40.73 41.37 15.46
N LEU A 124 41.13 40.10 15.55
CA LEU A 124 40.79 39.24 16.70
C LEU A 124 41.46 39.70 18.00
N THR A 125 42.71 40.17 17.93
CA THR A 125 43.42 40.75 19.08
C THR A 125 42.76 42.06 19.54
N TYR A 126 42.32 42.88 18.60
CA TYR A 126 41.56 44.09 18.90
C TYR A 126 40.26 43.77 19.64
N ILE A 127 39.48 42.78 19.17
CA ILE A 127 38.26 42.31 19.84
C ILE A 127 38.57 41.75 21.23
N LEU A 128 39.66 41.00 21.40
CA LEU A 128 40.09 40.46 22.69
C LEU A 128 40.32 41.57 23.73
N ILE A 129 40.91 42.69 23.31
CA ILE A 129 41.12 43.87 24.16
C ILE A 129 39.79 44.54 24.53
N LEU A 130 38.86 44.66 23.58
CA LEU A 130 37.51 45.17 23.86
C LEU A 130 36.78 44.28 24.88
N ASN A 131 36.87 42.96 24.73
CA ASN A 131 36.28 42.01 25.66
C ASN A 131 36.92 42.06 27.05
N LEU A 132 38.23 42.32 27.13
CA LEU A 132 38.91 42.52 28.42
C LEU A 132 38.37 43.76 29.15
N ALA A 133 38.09 44.85 28.42
CA ALA A 133 37.46 46.04 28.99
C ALA A 133 36.05 45.72 29.56
N VAL A 134 35.23 44.98 28.80
CA VAL A 134 33.91 44.50 29.26
C VAL A 134 34.04 43.62 30.51
N LEU A 135 35.04 42.73 30.54
CA LEU A 135 35.32 41.86 31.69
C LEU A 135 35.73 42.66 32.93
N ILE A 136 36.65 43.63 32.80
CA ILE A 136 37.05 44.51 33.91
C ILE A 136 35.84 45.27 34.47
N VAL A 137 34.96 45.77 33.59
CA VAL A 137 33.72 46.43 33.99
C VAL A 137 32.81 45.46 34.74
N ALA A 138 32.63 44.21 34.28
CA ALA A 138 31.82 43.21 34.99
C ALA A 138 32.31 42.94 36.43
N PHE A 139 33.64 42.94 36.65
CA PHE A 139 34.23 42.86 37.99
C PHE A 139 33.95 44.06 38.87
N LYS A 140 33.58 45.23 38.31
CA LYS A 140 33.25 46.44 39.09
C LYS A 140 31.74 46.70 39.17
N LYS A 141 30.99 46.58 38.07
CA LYS A 141 29.57 46.91 37.93
C LYS A 141 28.82 45.84 37.12
N GLN A 142 27.52 45.66 37.38
CA GLN A 142 26.65 44.69 36.69
C GLN A 142 25.98 45.31 35.44
N TRP A 143 26.80 45.87 34.55
CA TRP A 143 26.32 46.54 33.33
C TRP A 143 26.09 45.51 32.22
N ILE A 144 24.86 44.98 32.17
CA ILE A 144 24.47 43.86 31.31
C ILE A 144 24.43 44.24 29.82
N ASN A 145 24.04 45.47 29.49
CA ASN A 145 23.86 45.88 28.09
C ASN A 145 25.20 45.89 27.35
N SER A 146 26.25 46.36 28.01
CA SER A 146 27.63 46.34 27.53
C SER A 146 28.12 44.91 27.27
N ALA A 147 27.79 43.98 28.17
CA ALA A 147 28.14 42.58 28.04
C ALA A 147 27.40 41.92 26.86
N VAL A 148 26.10 42.17 26.71
CA VAL A 148 25.28 41.64 25.61
C VAL A 148 25.74 42.17 24.26
N ILE A 149 25.97 43.49 24.14
CA ILE A 149 26.48 44.09 22.91
C ILE A 149 27.83 43.50 22.54
N GLY A 150 28.77 43.44 23.50
CA GLY A 150 30.06 42.82 23.23
C GLY A 150 29.92 41.36 22.78
N PHE A 151 29.07 40.57 23.44
CA PHE A 151 28.86 39.17 23.10
C PHE A 151 28.38 38.99 21.67
N ILE A 152 27.33 39.73 21.28
CA ILE A 152 26.74 39.65 19.95
C ILE A 152 27.77 40.04 18.89
N PHE A 153 28.45 41.17 19.06
CA PHE A 153 29.42 41.62 18.07
C PHE A 153 30.66 40.72 18.01
N THR A 154 31.19 40.26 19.14
CA THR A 154 32.33 39.34 19.17
C THR A 154 32.05 38.09 18.36
N TRP A 155 30.93 37.41 18.64
CA TRP A 155 30.60 36.16 17.93
C TRP A 155 30.19 36.40 16.48
N SER A 156 29.55 37.53 16.16
CA SER A 156 29.22 37.88 14.77
C SER A 156 30.47 38.15 13.94
N ILE A 157 31.41 38.94 14.46
CA ILE A 157 32.68 39.27 13.77
C ILE A 157 33.58 38.03 13.70
N PHE A 158 33.61 37.21 14.76
CA PHE A 158 34.35 35.95 14.72
C PHE A 158 33.75 34.99 13.70
N GLY A 159 32.42 34.89 13.63
CA GLY A 159 31.70 34.02 12.71
C GLY A 159 32.06 34.26 11.24
N SER A 160 32.24 35.52 10.83
CA SER A 160 32.67 35.83 9.46
C SER A 160 34.12 35.45 9.16
N THR A 161 34.97 35.21 10.17
CA THR A 161 36.33 34.69 9.96
C THR A 161 36.38 33.18 9.70
N LEU A 162 35.30 32.44 10.01
CA LEU A 162 35.26 30.97 9.89
C LEU A 162 35.28 30.46 8.44
N SER A 163 34.98 31.32 7.47
CA SER A 163 35.03 31.01 6.03
C SER A 163 36.33 31.43 5.36
N SER A 164 37.25 32.07 6.09
CA SER A 164 38.53 32.56 5.56
C SER A 164 39.64 31.51 5.70
N ASP A 165 40.68 31.61 4.88
CA ASP A 165 41.86 30.72 4.89
C ASP A 165 42.82 31.05 6.06
N ILE A 166 42.28 31.10 7.27
CA ILE A 166 43.02 31.35 8.51
C ILE A 166 43.32 30.01 9.19
N SER A 167 44.50 29.89 9.80
CA SER A 167 44.86 28.71 10.61
C SER A 167 43.75 28.37 11.63
N LYS A 168 43.21 27.15 11.54
CA LYS A 168 42.17 26.65 12.46
C LYS A 168 42.62 26.66 13.92
N GLY A 169 43.90 26.42 14.20
CA GLY A 169 44.46 26.47 15.55
C GLY A 169 44.44 27.88 16.15
N LEU A 170 44.69 28.90 15.33
CA LEU A 170 44.56 30.29 15.73
C LEU A 170 43.11 30.66 16.04
N LEU A 171 42.18 30.30 15.14
CA LEU A 171 40.75 30.52 15.35
C LEU A 171 40.24 29.80 16.60
N PHE A 172 40.69 28.56 16.85
CA PHE A 172 40.35 27.80 18.06
C PHE A 172 40.84 28.50 19.35
N THR A 173 42.05 29.09 19.31
CA THR A 173 42.60 29.81 20.44
C THR A 173 41.74 31.04 20.77
N PHE A 174 41.41 31.87 19.77
CA PHE A 174 40.58 33.05 19.98
C PHE A 174 39.14 32.71 20.40
N SER A 175 38.50 31.72 19.78
CA SER A 175 37.15 31.31 20.19
C SER A 175 37.11 30.77 21.62
N SER A 176 38.14 30.03 22.05
CA SER A 176 38.27 29.55 23.44
C SER A 176 38.43 30.70 24.42
N LEU A 177 39.26 31.70 24.08
CA LEU A 177 39.42 32.91 24.89
C LEU A 177 38.10 33.70 24.99
N PHE A 178 37.37 33.88 23.88
CA PHE A 178 36.08 34.59 23.88
C PHE A 178 35.01 33.83 24.67
N GLY A 179 34.88 32.52 24.45
CA GLY A 179 33.95 31.67 25.19
C GLY A 179 34.22 31.72 26.70
N LEU A 180 35.49 31.66 27.11
CA LEU A 180 35.89 31.77 28.51
C LEU A 180 35.63 33.18 29.08
N GLN A 181 35.98 34.25 28.34
CA GLN A 181 35.75 35.63 28.77
C GLN A 181 34.27 35.86 29.07
N TYR A 182 33.38 35.50 28.15
CA TYR A 182 31.94 35.70 28.34
C TYR A 182 31.34 34.81 29.41
N LEU A 183 31.85 33.58 29.56
CA LEU A 183 31.47 32.74 30.70
C LEU A 183 31.82 33.42 32.03
N ILE A 184 33.01 33.98 32.18
CA ILE A 184 33.41 34.71 33.39
C ILE A 184 32.57 35.97 33.57
N VAL A 185 32.31 36.75 32.50
CA VAL A 185 31.46 37.94 32.56
C VAL A 185 30.09 37.62 33.14
N PHE A 186 29.42 36.57 32.63
CA PHE A 186 28.08 36.20 33.09
C PHE A 186 28.09 35.65 34.52
N LEU A 187 29.08 34.82 34.87
CA LEU A 187 29.27 34.36 36.25
C LEU A 187 29.47 35.52 37.24
N MET A 188 30.30 36.50 36.90
CA MET A 188 30.57 37.66 37.77
C MET A 188 29.37 38.56 37.98
N GLN A 189 28.45 38.62 37.01
CA GLN A 189 27.20 39.35 37.16
C GLN A 189 26.26 38.66 38.16
N ASP A 190 26.25 37.33 38.20
CA ASP A 190 25.42 36.56 39.13
C ASP A 190 25.98 36.54 40.57
N PHE A 191 27.30 36.58 40.74
CA PHE A 191 27.94 36.57 42.08
C PHE A 191 27.62 37.79 42.96
N LYS A 192 27.06 38.88 42.41
CA LYS A 192 26.93 40.17 43.10
C LYS A 192 25.51 40.52 43.58
N LYS A 193 24.50 39.66 43.38
CA LYS A 193 23.13 39.88 43.86
C LYS A 193 22.53 38.63 44.52
N ASP A 194 21.74 38.85 45.57
CA ASP A 194 20.87 37.83 46.19
C ASP A 194 19.64 37.45 45.31
N LYS A 195 19.44 38.13 44.17
CA LYS A 195 18.36 37.86 43.20
C LYS A 195 18.93 37.59 41.81
N ILE A 196 18.62 36.41 41.29
CA ILE A 196 19.01 35.89 39.98
C ILE A 196 18.38 36.75 38.87
N MET A 197 19.19 37.20 37.91
CA MET A 197 18.69 37.78 36.66
C MET A 197 18.43 36.65 35.66
N HIS A 198 17.19 36.44 35.23
CA HIS A 198 16.87 35.38 34.24
C HIS A 198 17.69 35.51 32.94
N ASN A 199 18.16 36.73 32.63
CA ASN A 199 18.95 37.03 31.44
C ASN A 199 20.36 36.41 31.47
N THR A 200 21.03 36.29 32.62
CA THR A 200 22.41 35.77 32.72
C THR A 200 22.47 34.25 32.58
N VAL A 201 21.45 33.55 33.07
CA VAL A 201 21.23 32.11 32.84
C VAL A 201 21.11 31.83 31.34
N PHE A 202 20.24 32.58 30.65
CA PHE A 202 20.07 32.45 29.21
C PHE A 202 21.38 32.73 28.45
N LEU A 203 22.10 33.78 28.83
CA LEU A 203 23.38 34.16 28.21
C LEU A 203 24.49 33.12 28.44
N THR A 204 24.49 32.43 29.58
CA THR A 204 25.43 31.34 29.86
C THR A 204 25.15 30.13 28.96
N VAL A 205 23.87 29.77 28.80
CA VAL A 205 23.44 28.69 27.89
C VAL A 205 23.83 29.04 26.44
N ILE A 206 23.49 30.24 25.97
CA ILE A 206 23.76 30.62 24.57
C ILE A 206 25.26 30.75 24.30
N ASN A 207 26.07 31.23 25.24
CA ASN A 207 27.53 31.24 25.11
C ASN A 207 28.09 29.83 24.93
N THR A 208 27.60 28.87 25.72
CA THR A 208 28.04 27.48 25.64
C THR A 208 27.66 26.86 24.29
N ILE A 209 26.44 27.12 23.80
CA ILE A 209 25.97 26.63 22.50
C ILE A 209 26.78 27.24 21.36
N VAL A 210 26.98 28.57 21.36
CA VAL A 210 27.75 29.26 20.33
C VAL A 210 29.19 28.78 20.31
N TYR A 211 29.82 28.65 21.49
CA TYR A 211 31.17 28.10 21.60
C TYR A 211 31.24 26.66 21.06
N LEU A 212 30.28 25.79 21.42
CA LEU A 212 30.23 24.41 20.94
C LEU A 212 30.08 24.33 19.42
N MET A 213 29.21 25.15 18.82
CA MET A 213 29.02 25.20 17.37
C MET A 213 30.31 25.62 16.65
N VAL A 214 30.97 26.65 17.16
CA VAL A 214 32.25 27.15 16.61
C VAL A 214 33.35 26.11 16.79
N PHE A 215 33.45 25.51 17.98
CA PHE A 215 34.39 24.45 18.30
C PHE A 215 34.27 23.28 17.31
N TYR A 216 33.05 22.77 17.13
CA TYR A 216 32.77 21.68 16.21
C TYR A 216 33.17 22.05 14.77
N LYS A 217 32.82 23.25 14.31
CA LYS A 217 33.19 23.73 12.97
C LYS A 217 34.71 23.77 12.75
N LEU A 218 35.46 24.18 13.76
CA LEU A 218 36.92 24.31 13.70
C LEU A 218 37.62 22.95 13.76
N VAL A 219 37.14 22.05 14.61
CA VAL A 219 37.71 20.70 14.76
C VAL A 219 37.34 19.80 13.58
N ASN A 220 36.21 20.03 12.92
CA ASN A 220 35.80 19.26 11.75
C ASN A 220 36.88 19.23 10.67
N LYS A 221 37.15 18.03 10.12
CA LYS A 221 38.22 17.75 9.16
C LYS A 221 39.62 18.10 9.68
N THR A 222 39.88 17.89 10.96
CA THR A 222 41.22 17.97 11.56
C THR A 222 41.52 16.69 12.33
N PHE A 223 42.78 16.46 12.68
CA PHE A 223 43.19 15.33 13.54
C PHE A 223 42.41 15.25 14.87
N TRP A 224 41.99 16.40 15.41
CA TRP A 224 41.25 16.46 16.67
C TRP A 224 39.79 15.98 16.55
N PHE A 225 39.28 15.81 15.33
CA PHE A 225 37.90 15.37 15.11
C PHE A 225 37.67 13.95 15.64
N ASP A 226 38.68 13.09 15.56
CA ASP A 226 38.62 11.73 16.11
C ASP A 226 38.48 11.70 17.64
N TYR A 227 38.66 12.84 18.32
CA TYR A 227 38.53 13.01 19.77
C TYR A 227 37.44 14.02 20.14
N VAL A 228 36.58 14.41 19.19
CA VAL A 228 35.66 15.54 19.35
C VAL A 228 34.74 15.35 20.55
N GLY A 229 34.21 14.16 20.79
CA GLY A 229 33.34 13.94 21.93
C GLY A 229 34.09 13.93 23.25
N PHE A 230 35.33 13.42 23.34
CA PHE A 230 36.16 13.59 24.54
C PHE A 230 36.38 15.06 24.88
N LEU A 231 36.61 15.90 23.87
CA LEU A 231 36.79 17.35 24.04
C LEU A 231 35.48 18.04 24.49
N VAL A 232 34.33 17.61 23.98
CA VAL A 232 33.02 18.10 24.44
C VAL A 232 32.70 17.62 25.86
N ALA A 233 33.05 16.39 26.22
CA ALA A 233 32.93 15.88 27.58
C ALA A 233 33.82 16.65 28.56
N LEU A 234 35.03 17.05 28.14
CA LEU A 234 35.90 17.91 28.94
C LEU A 234 35.27 19.28 29.20
N LEU A 235 34.57 19.86 28.21
CA LEU A 235 33.76 21.07 28.41
C LEU A 235 32.61 20.81 29.40
N GLY A 236 31.96 19.65 29.34
CA GLY A 236 30.96 19.23 30.31
C GLY A 236 31.52 19.14 31.74
N ILE A 237 32.70 18.54 31.91
CA ILE A 237 33.43 18.47 33.19
C ILE A 237 33.77 19.89 33.67
N PHE A 238 34.18 20.78 32.77
CA PHE A 238 34.46 22.17 33.13
C PHE A 238 33.22 22.88 33.70
N HIS A 239 32.04 22.70 33.09
CA HIS A 239 30.78 23.19 33.67
C HIS A 239 30.43 22.50 34.99
N PHE A 240 30.74 21.21 35.17
CA PHE A 240 30.56 20.50 36.44
C PHE A 240 31.44 21.08 37.56
N VAL A 241 32.70 21.41 37.26
CA VAL A 241 33.61 22.06 38.21
C VAL A 241 33.05 23.42 38.63
N ILE A 242 32.52 24.21 37.69
CA ILE A 242 31.86 25.48 38.02
C ILE A 242 30.63 25.24 38.93
N TYR A 243 29.82 24.22 38.63
CA TYR A 243 28.73 23.80 39.51
C TYR A 243 29.22 23.48 40.93
N MET A 244 30.30 22.71 41.08
CA MET A 244 30.88 22.39 42.39
C MET A 244 31.37 23.64 43.13
N ILE A 245 32.04 24.56 42.43
CA ILE A 245 32.49 25.83 43.00
C ILE A 245 31.30 26.66 43.48
N LEU A 246 30.26 26.81 42.65
CA LEU A 246 29.05 27.55 42.99
C LEU A 246 28.31 26.91 44.18
N ARG A 247 28.18 25.58 44.19
CA ARG A 247 27.57 24.83 45.30
C ARG A 247 28.37 24.92 46.60
N SER A 248 29.70 25.00 46.53
CA SER A 248 30.53 25.16 47.73
C SER A 248 30.42 26.55 48.35
N ARG A 249 30.03 27.56 47.56
CA ARG A 249 29.90 28.95 48.01
C ARG A 249 28.47 29.33 48.42
N ASN A 250 27.45 28.73 47.81
CA ASN A 250 26.05 28.91 48.17
C ASN A 250 25.54 27.74 49.01
N GLN A 251 25.02 28.00 50.22
CA GLN A 251 24.46 26.97 51.11
C GLN A 251 23.19 26.29 50.55
N SER A 252 22.59 26.78 49.46
CA SER A 252 21.49 26.11 48.78
C SER A 252 21.91 25.55 47.41
N SER A 253 21.72 24.24 47.23
CA SER A 253 21.85 23.54 45.94
C SER A 253 20.75 23.91 44.93
N GLU A 254 19.86 24.83 45.28
CA GLU A 254 18.63 25.16 44.55
C GLU A 254 18.75 26.44 43.69
N GLY A 255 19.90 27.12 43.70
CA GLY A 255 20.13 28.30 42.87
C GLY A 255 20.05 27.98 41.37
N VAL A 256 19.20 28.70 40.62
CA VAL A 256 18.94 28.45 39.19
C VAL A 256 20.22 28.44 38.35
N ILE A 257 21.19 29.33 38.61
CA ILE A 257 22.47 29.36 37.90
C ILE A 257 23.34 28.13 38.21
N THR A 258 23.40 27.72 39.49
CA THR A 258 24.09 26.49 39.91
C THR A 258 23.49 25.28 39.20
N LEU A 259 22.16 25.16 39.20
CA LEU A 259 21.46 24.08 38.50
C LEU A 259 21.68 24.15 36.98
N THR A 260 21.77 25.35 36.39
CA THR A 260 22.03 25.53 34.96
C THR A 260 23.38 24.91 34.56
N HIS A 261 24.44 25.15 35.33
CA HIS A 261 25.75 24.54 35.06
C HIS A 261 25.74 23.02 35.19
N PHE A 262 24.98 22.48 36.16
CA PHE A 262 24.77 21.05 36.30
C PHE A 262 24.05 20.46 35.08
N VAL A 263 22.96 21.09 34.64
CA VAL A 263 22.20 20.66 33.46
C VAL A 263 23.05 20.76 32.19
N ILE A 264 23.77 21.87 31.97
CA ILE A 264 24.70 22.02 30.83
C ILE A 264 25.77 20.94 30.87
N SER A 265 26.34 20.63 32.04
CA SER A 265 27.34 19.58 32.18
C SER A 265 26.80 18.21 31.74
N ILE A 266 25.62 17.82 32.23
CA ILE A 266 24.97 16.57 31.83
C ILE A 266 24.74 16.58 30.32
N LEU A 267 24.10 17.63 29.78
CA LEU A 267 23.79 17.72 28.35
C LEU A 267 25.06 17.63 27.47
N LEU A 268 26.17 18.25 27.86
CA LEU A 268 27.42 18.17 27.11
C LEU A 268 28.06 16.78 27.18
N VAL A 269 28.05 16.12 28.35
CA VAL A 269 28.54 14.74 28.47
C VAL A 269 27.67 13.78 27.68
N THR A 270 26.36 14.01 27.65
CA THR A 270 25.41 13.23 26.85
C THR A 270 25.65 13.45 25.35
N VAL A 271 25.80 14.70 24.91
CA VAL A 271 26.08 15.04 23.50
C VAL A 271 27.47 14.59 23.05
N ALA A 272 28.44 14.50 23.95
CA ALA A 272 29.77 13.97 23.65
C ALA A 272 29.74 12.52 23.14
N ILE A 273 28.78 11.72 23.58
CA ILE A 273 28.67 10.31 23.20
C ILE A 273 28.37 10.13 21.70
N PRO A 274 27.26 10.67 21.14
CA PRO A 274 26.98 10.58 19.70
C PRO A 274 27.97 11.37 18.84
N LEU A 275 28.77 12.25 19.42
CA LEU A 275 29.85 12.93 18.72
C LEU A 275 31.14 12.09 18.63
N GLN A 276 31.38 11.19 19.58
CA GLN A 276 32.59 10.36 19.64
C GLN A 276 32.40 8.97 19.05
N PHE A 277 31.25 8.39 19.31
CA PHE A 277 30.90 7.03 18.93
C PHE A 277 29.82 7.11 17.86
N ASP A 278 29.79 6.09 17.01
CA ASP A 278 28.79 5.96 15.96
C ASP A 278 28.00 4.66 16.10
N GLY A 279 26.86 4.62 15.41
CA GLY A 279 26.10 3.40 15.19
C GLY A 279 25.54 2.80 16.48
N PRO A 280 25.72 1.49 16.74
CA PRO A 280 24.80 0.79 17.65
C PRO A 280 25.02 1.10 19.13
N LEU A 281 26.25 1.45 19.49
CA LEU A 281 26.63 1.81 20.85
C LEU A 281 25.91 3.08 21.32
N VAL A 282 25.81 4.09 20.46
CA VAL A 282 25.18 5.38 20.77
C VAL A 282 23.70 5.20 21.08
N THR A 283 22.98 4.41 20.27
CA THR A 283 21.59 4.07 20.53
C THR A 283 21.43 3.45 21.91
N MET A 284 22.25 2.46 22.26
CA MET A 284 22.18 1.82 23.57
C MET A 284 22.44 2.81 24.71
N ILE A 285 23.41 3.72 24.55
CA ILE A 285 23.73 4.71 25.59
C ILE A 285 22.55 5.65 25.86
N TRP A 286 21.82 6.11 24.83
CA TRP A 286 20.60 6.91 25.04
C TRP A 286 19.57 6.16 25.89
N PHE A 287 19.36 4.87 25.65
CA PHE A 287 18.43 4.07 26.47
C PHE A 287 18.96 3.80 27.89
N PHE A 288 20.27 3.57 28.06
CA PHE A 288 20.87 3.45 29.39
C PHE A 288 20.78 4.75 30.20
N GLU A 289 20.98 5.90 29.55
CA GLU A 289 20.77 7.21 30.17
C GLU A 289 19.30 7.38 30.58
N GLY A 290 18.36 6.98 29.70
CA GLY A 290 16.94 6.94 30.01
C GLY A 290 16.62 6.10 31.25
N VAL A 291 17.25 4.93 31.41
CA VAL A 291 17.15 4.12 32.65
C VAL A 291 17.73 4.84 33.85
N MET A 292 18.92 5.44 33.72
CA MET A 292 19.57 6.16 34.82
C MET A 292 18.73 7.34 35.31
N LEU A 293 18.26 8.20 34.40
CA LEU A 293 17.39 9.34 34.70
C LEU A 293 16.06 8.89 35.30
N SER A 294 15.49 7.81 34.77
CA SER A 294 14.29 7.20 35.32
C SER A 294 14.51 6.64 36.72
N PHE A 295 15.67 6.05 37.00
CA PHE A 295 16.03 5.56 38.33
C PHE A 295 16.18 6.69 39.35
N LEU A 296 16.68 7.86 38.95
CA LEU A 296 16.74 9.04 39.82
C LEU A 296 15.36 9.45 40.35
N SER A 297 14.27 9.16 39.63
CA SER A 297 12.90 9.41 40.11
C SER A 297 12.54 8.66 41.41
N VAL A 298 13.27 7.58 41.74
CA VAL A 298 13.11 6.80 42.98
C VAL A 298 13.71 7.53 44.18
N LEU A 299 14.73 8.38 43.95
CA LEU A 299 15.42 9.10 45.01
C LEU A 299 14.53 10.18 45.62
N LYS A 300 14.65 10.38 46.94
CA LYS A 300 13.82 11.30 47.71
C LYS A 300 13.77 12.72 47.13
N ASP A 301 14.88 13.22 46.62
CA ASP A 301 14.99 14.59 46.09
C ASP A 301 14.20 14.81 44.80
N PHE A 302 13.87 13.74 44.08
CA PHE A 302 13.18 13.76 42.78
C PHE A 302 11.85 12.99 42.76
N LYS A 303 11.52 12.27 43.84
CA LYS A 303 10.27 11.53 43.98
C LYS A 303 9.06 12.44 43.78
N ASN A 304 8.08 11.97 43.02
CA ASN A 304 6.86 12.69 42.64
C ASN A 304 7.08 14.01 41.86
N LYS A 305 8.28 14.25 41.31
CA LYS A 305 8.54 15.40 40.43
C LYS A 305 8.55 14.95 38.95
N PRO A 306 7.88 15.67 38.03
CA PRO A 306 7.78 15.27 36.62
C PRO A 306 9.12 15.35 35.86
N VAL A 307 10.11 16.11 36.36
CA VAL A 307 11.35 16.41 35.64
C VAL A 307 12.13 15.15 35.25
N MET A 308 12.29 14.18 36.15
CA MET A 308 13.05 12.95 35.84
C MET A 308 12.33 12.07 34.80
N TYR A 309 11.00 12.03 34.83
CA TYR A 309 10.19 11.33 33.83
C TYR A 309 10.30 12.00 32.46
N ALA A 310 10.25 13.34 32.42
CA ALA A 310 10.40 14.10 31.19
C ALA A 310 11.80 13.92 30.57
N LEU A 311 12.87 13.96 31.38
CA LEU A 311 14.24 13.73 30.91
C LEU A 311 14.42 12.27 30.43
N GLY A 312 13.92 11.29 31.19
CA GLY A 312 13.94 9.89 30.76
C GLY A 312 13.17 9.65 29.46
N PHE A 313 12.01 10.30 29.29
CA PHE A 313 11.27 10.29 28.02
C PHE A 313 12.07 10.91 26.87
N GLY A 314 12.72 12.05 27.14
CA GLY A 314 13.61 12.72 26.18
C GLY A 314 14.72 11.80 25.68
N SER A 315 15.37 11.05 26.58
CA SER A 315 16.39 10.07 26.21
C SER A 315 15.82 8.89 25.39
N ILE A 316 14.60 8.43 25.66
CA ILE A 316 13.92 7.42 24.81
C ILE A 316 13.70 7.97 23.40
N VAL A 317 13.15 9.18 23.28
CA VAL A 317 12.90 9.81 21.98
C VAL A 317 14.20 10.03 21.22
N ALA A 318 15.25 10.49 21.88
CA ALA A 318 16.58 10.67 21.29
C ALA A 318 17.18 9.33 20.84
N GLY A 319 17.05 8.26 21.64
CA GLY A 319 17.51 6.91 21.29
C GLY A 319 16.79 6.35 20.07
N ILE A 320 15.47 6.50 19.98
CA ILE A 320 14.68 6.08 18.80
C ILE A 320 15.05 6.92 17.58
N ALA A 321 15.16 8.25 17.73
CA ALA A 321 15.55 9.14 16.63
C ALA A 321 16.94 8.81 16.10
N HIS A 322 17.92 8.56 17.00
CA HIS A 322 19.26 8.11 16.62
C HIS A 322 19.20 6.78 15.87
N MET A 323 18.45 5.80 16.38
CA MET A 323 18.28 4.50 15.74
C MET A 323 17.73 4.59 14.32
N ILE A 324 16.82 5.54 14.06
CA ILE A 324 16.21 5.74 12.73
C ILE A 324 17.12 6.54 11.79
N MET A 325 17.77 7.60 12.29
CA MET A 325 18.47 8.58 11.44
C MET A 325 19.96 8.27 11.23
N PHE A 326 20.61 7.65 12.21
CA PHE A 326 22.08 7.48 12.26
C PHE A 326 22.50 6.04 12.58
N GLY A 327 21.54 5.12 12.59
CA GLY A 327 21.76 3.73 12.93
C GLY A 327 22.44 2.92 11.82
N ASP A 328 23.76 2.93 11.78
CA ASP A 328 24.55 2.00 10.95
C ASP A 328 24.76 0.69 11.71
N TYR A 329 23.89 -0.29 11.46
CA TYR A 329 23.88 -1.59 12.14
C TYR A 329 24.32 -2.69 11.20
N LYS A 330 25.24 -3.56 11.65
CA LYS A 330 25.48 -4.84 10.97
C LYS A 330 24.26 -5.73 11.13
N THR A 331 23.64 -6.08 10.01
CA THR A 331 22.41 -6.87 9.96
C THR A 331 22.72 -8.32 9.57
N VAL A 332 21.68 -9.12 9.37
CA VAL A 332 21.76 -10.41 8.68
C VAL A 332 22.48 -10.31 7.34
N LEU A 333 22.34 -9.21 6.59
CA LEU A 333 22.99 -9.09 5.28
C LEU A 333 24.53 -9.20 5.38
N ASP A 334 25.09 -8.77 6.51
CA ASP A 334 26.53 -8.79 6.77
C ASP A 334 27.02 -10.11 7.41
N THR A 335 26.17 -10.71 8.24
CA THR A 335 26.58 -11.81 9.14
C THR A 335 26.00 -13.18 8.77
N GLY A 336 24.91 -13.20 7.99
CA GLY A 336 24.14 -14.40 7.67
C GLY A 336 23.35 -14.99 8.84
N THR A 337 23.32 -14.34 10.02
CA THR A 337 22.64 -14.84 11.23
C THR A 337 21.55 -13.89 11.71
N ILE A 338 20.37 -14.43 12.06
CA ILE A 338 19.18 -13.62 12.42
C ILE A 338 19.22 -13.09 13.86
N LEU A 339 19.60 -13.93 14.83
CA LEU A 339 19.41 -13.61 16.26
C LEU A 339 20.68 -13.10 16.96
N LEU A 340 21.84 -13.24 16.33
CA LEU A 340 23.15 -12.96 16.94
C LEU A 340 23.95 -11.87 16.20
N ASN A 341 23.29 -11.16 15.28
CA ASN A 341 23.88 -10.01 14.64
C ASN A 341 23.75 -8.76 15.53
N GLN A 342 24.43 -7.69 15.12
CA GLN A 342 24.53 -6.46 15.90
C GLN A 342 23.20 -5.71 15.98
N SER A 343 22.43 -5.64 14.87
CA SER A 343 21.13 -4.96 14.84
C SER A 343 20.14 -5.62 15.80
N TYR A 344 20.04 -6.95 15.77
CA TYR A 344 19.11 -7.71 16.59
C TYR A 344 19.40 -7.58 18.09
N ILE A 345 20.67 -7.64 18.49
CA ILE A 345 21.09 -7.43 19.88
C ILE A 345 20.68 -6.03 20.37
N VAL A 346 20.88 -5.00 19.53
CA VAL A 346 20.46 -3.65 19.89
C VAL A 346 18.95 -3.52 19.96
N TRP A 347 18.19 -4.03 19.01
CA TRP A 347 16.72 -3.93 19.04
C TRP A 347 16.11 -4.65 20.23
N PHE A 348 16.63 -5.82 20.58
CA PHE A 348 16.25 -6.53 21.80
C PHE A 348 16.66 -5.72 23.06
N GLY A 349 17.85 -5.14 23.07
CA GLY A 349 18.31 -4.25 24.14
C GLY A 349 17.40 -3.03 24.33
N VAL A 350 17.04 -2.35 23.25
CA VAL A 350 16.08 -1.23 23.23
C VAL A 350 14.73 -1.67 23.80
N PHE A 351 14.20 -2.80 23.34
CA PHE A 351 12.97 -3.37 23.87
C PHE A 351 13.06 -3.61 25.38
N ALA A 352 14.13 -4.25 25.85
CA ALA A 352 14.32 -4.55 27.26
C ALA A 352 14.44 -3.27 28.12
N LEU A 353 15.19 -2.27 27.64
CA LEU A 353 15.43 -1.02 28.37
C LEU A 353 14.16 -0.15 28.44
N ILE A 354 13.36 -0.06 27.35
CA ILE A 354 12.06 0.64 27.39
C ILE A 354 11.13 -0.01 28.42
N ASN A 355 11.07 -1.34 28.45
CA ASN A 355 10.25 -2.06 29.43
C ASN A 355 10.76 -1.87 30.87
N LEU A 356 12.07 -1.79 31.06
CA LEU A 356 12.67 -1.49 32.36
C LEU A 356 12.33 -0.07 32.83
N ILE A 357 12.41 0.93 31.95
CA ILE A 357 12.02 2.32 32.26
C ILE A 357 10.55 2.37 32.66
N ALA A 358 9.66 1.76 31.87
CA ALA A 358 8.23 1.69 32.18
C ALA A 358 7.96 1.00 33.53
N TYR A 359 8.68 -0.07 33.84
CA TYR A 359 8.59 -0.76 35.13
C TYR A 359 9.02 0.13 36.30
N ILE A 360 10.15 0.84 36.17
CA ILE A 360 10.61 1.81 37.17
C ILE A 360 9.52 2.86 37.39
N TRP A 361 9.04 3.50 36.34
CA TRP A 361 8.03 4.56 36.44
C TRP A 361 6.74 4.09 37.09
N TYR A 362 6.23 2.93 36.67
CA TYR A 362 4.99 2.35 37.21
C TYR A 362 5.07 2.10 38.72
N ASN A 363 6.21 1.60 39.20
CA ASN A 363 6.42 1.30 40.62
C ASN A 363 6.71 2.55 41.44
N THR A 364 7.50 3.49 40.91
CA THR A 364 7.88 4.72 41.64
C THR A 364 6.65 5.55 42.04
N VAL A 365 5.64 5.63 41.16
CA VAL A 365 4.40 6.38 41.43
C VAL A 365 3.31 5.56 42.12
N HIS A 366 3.54 4.27 42.42
CA HIS A 366 2.51 3.41 43.01
C HIS A 366 1.99 3.96 44.35
N ASP A 367 2.89 4.52 45.15
CA ASP A 367 2.59 5.09 46.46
C ASP A 367 2.48 6.63 46.44
N SER A 368 2.34 7.25 45.26
CA SER A 368 2.15 8.70 45.15
C SER A 368 0.78 9.11 45.69
N GLU A 369 0.75 10.13 46.56
CA GLU A 369 -0.48 10.72 47.11
C GLU A 369 -1.28 11.50 46.05
N ASP A 370 -0.60 12.07 45.05
CA ASP A 370 -1.25 12.72 43.92
C ASP A 370 -1.80 11.66 42.94
N ALA A 371 -3.12 11.45 43.00
CA ALA A 371 -3.84 10.50 42.16
C ALA A 371 -3.81 10.85 40.67
N HIS A 372 -3.77 12.14 40.32
CA HIS A 372 -3.74 12.58 38.93
C HIS A 372 -2.37 12.31 38.32
N PHE A 373 -1.30 12.71 39.02
CA PHE A 373 0.09 12.45 38.62
C PHE A 373 0.36 10.93 38.51
N LYS A 374 -0.08 10.15 39.50
CA LYS A 374 0.01 8.68 39.48
C LYS A 374 -0.63 8.09 38.24
N THR A 375 -1.87 8.48 37.93
CA THR A 375 -2.62 7.94 36.79
C THR A 375 -1.94 8.29 35.47
N GLN A 376 -1.50 9.54 35.29
CA GLN A 376 -0.79 9.97 34.08
C GLN A 376 0.50 9.18 33.86
N ILE A 377 1.38 9.09 34.86
CA ILE A 377 2.64 8.35 34.71
C ILE A 377 2.41 6.86 34.47
N GLN A 378 1.41 6.25 35.10
CA GLN A 378 1.05 4.85 34.83
C GLN A 378 0.53 4.64 33.40
N GLN A 379 -0.25 5.57 32.86
CA GLN A 379 -0.70 5.54 31.46
C GLN A 379 0.48 5.69 30.50
N VAL A 380 1.41 6.60 30.76
CA VAL A 380 2.61 6.79 29.94
C VAL A 380 3.51 5.55 30.00
N ALA A 381 3.73 4.96 31.19
CA ALA A 381 4.48 3.71 31.33
C ALA A 381 3.83 2.56 30.52
N PHE A 382 2.50 2.47 30.54
CA PHE A 382 1.77 1.51 29.71
C PHE A 382 1.92 1.79 28.21
N ALA A 383 1.89 3.05 27.78
CA ALA A 383 2.12 3.43 26.39
C ALA A 383 3.56 3.09 25.94
N LEU A 384 4.57 3.34 26.77
CA LEU A 384 5.96 3.00 26.49
C LEU A 384 6.15 1.48 26.27
N ILE A 385 5.48 0.67 27.08
CA ILE A 385 5.42 -0.78 26.89
C ILE A 385 4.89 -1.14 25.50
N LEU A 386 3.77 -0.55 25.08
CA LEU A 386 3.16 -0.82 23.78
C LEU A 386 4.07 -0.39 22.62
N ILE A 387 4.71 0.76 22.75
CA ILE A 387 5.66 1.29 21.77
C ILE A 387 6.87 0.35 21.66
N GLY A 388 7.46 -0.06 22.78
CA GLY A 388 8.60 -0.99 22.79
C GLY A 388 8.27 -2.33 22.13
N GLN A 389 7.07 -2.86 22.39
CA GLN A 389 6.56 -4.09 21.76
C GLN A 389 6.40 -3.95 20.25
N LEU A 390 5.72 -2.88 19.81
CA LEU A 390 5.48 -2.62 18.39
C LEU A 390 6.80 -2.45 17.64
N LEU A 391 7.74 -1.68 18.21
CA LEU A 391 9.07 -1.50 17.64
C LEU A 391 9.81 -2.84 17.51
N PHE A 392 9.84 -3.65 18.58
CA PHE A 392 10.51 -4.96 18.54
C PHE A 392 9.94 -5.90 17.47
N VAL A 393 8.61 -5.91 17.32
CA VAL A 393 7.91 -6.68 16.29
C VAL A 393 8.30 -6.23 14.89
N VAL A 394 8.21 -4.93 14.61
CA VAL A 394 8.52 -4.36 13.30
C VAL A 394 9.98 -4.64 12.92
N LEU A 395 10.91 -4.43 13.84
CA LEU A 395 12.33 -4.61 13.60
C LEU A 395 12.69 -6.09 13.40
N THR A 396 12.07 -7.00 14.16
CA THR A 396 12.28 -8.43 13.96
C THR A 396 11.74 -8.90 12.60
N SER A 397 10.58 -8.39 12.16
CA SER A 397 10.07 -8.67 10.81
C SER A 397 11.05 -8.21 9.73
N PHE A 398 11.61 -7.01 9.90
CA PHE A 398 12.60 -6.46 8.99
C PHE A 398 13.84 -7.37 8.89
N GLU A 399 14.34 -7.88 10.01
CA GLU A 399 15.49 -8.81 10.01
C GLU A 399 15.21 -10.14 9.30
N ILE A 400 14.01 -10.68 9.47
CA ILE A 400 13.60 -11.92 8.81
C ILE A 400 13.51 -11.71 7.29
N ASN A 401 13.05 -10.54 6.84
CA ASN A 401 13.06 -10.20 5.42
C ASN A 401 14.47 -10.06 4.86
N ASN A 402 15.36 -9.37 5.59
CA ASN A 402 16.78 -9.25 5.23
C ASN A 402 17.47 -10.62 5.17
N PHE A 403 17.08 -11.58 6.01
CA PHE A 403 17.53 -12.95 5.90
C PHE A 403 17.08 -13.65 4.62
N GLY A 404 15.87 -13.38 4.16
CA GLY A 404 15.42 -13.81 2.84
C GLY A 404 16.35 -13.29 1.75
N HIS A 405 16.57 -11.97 1.71
CA HIS A 405 17.43 -11.33 0.72
C HIS A 405 18.89 -11.80 0.79
N TYR A 406 19.44 -12.02 1.99
CA TYR A 406 20.78 -12.58 2.16
C TYR A 406 20.89 -13.96 1.51
N ARG A 407 19.93 -14.85 1.80
CA ARG A 407 19.90 -16.21 1.24
C ARG A 407 19.72 -16.21 -0.26
N GLU A 408 18.85 -15.35 -0.77
CA GLU A 408 18.63 -15.17 -2.20
C GLU A 408 19.93 -14.75 -2.90
N THR A 409 20.61 -13.73 -2.36
CA THR A 409 21.89 -13.22 -2.90
C THR A 409 22.99 -14.27 -2.85
N ALA A 410 23.06 -15.06 -1.78
CA ALA A 410 24.03 -16.15 -1.64
C ALA A 410 23.86 -17.22 -2.74
N ILE A 411 22.61 -17.59 -3.05
CA ILE A 411 22.31 -18.56 -4.11
C ILE A 411 22.62 -17.96 -5.49
N TYR A 412 22.27 -16.69 -5.75
CA TYR A 412 22.64 -16.02 -7.00
C TYR A 412 24.17 -15.96 -7.20
N LYS A 413 24.93 -15.74 -6.12
CA LYS A 413 26.39 -15.76 -6.18
C LYS A 413 26.92 -17.15 -6.54
N GLU A 414 26.36 -18.22 -5.97
CA GLU A 414 26.71 -19.59 -6.30
C GLU A 414 26.46 -19.92 -7.78
N ILE A 415 25.31 -19.50 -8.32
CA ILE A 415 24.99 -19.66 -9.75
C ILE A 415 26.05 -18.96 -10.61
N ASN A 416 26.37 -17.70 -10.31
CA ASN A 416 27.34 -16.92 -11.07
C ASN A 416 28.76 -17.52 -11.01
N GLU A 417 29.18 -18.05 -9.86
CA GLU A 417 30.48 -18.71 -9.69
C GLU A 417 30.55 -20.04 -10.47
N GLN A 418 29.47 -20.82 -10.46
CA GLN A 418 29.37 -22.05 -11.26
C GLN A 418 29.38 -21.75 -12.76
N GLN A 419 28.65 -20.73 -13.22
CA GLN A 419 28.69 -20.27 -14.61
C GLN A 419 30.10 -19.83 -15.03
N ALA A 420 30.81 -19.10 -14.17
CA ALA A 420 32.19 -18.69 -14.43
C ALA A 420 33.17 -19.87 -14.46
N LEU A 421 32.93 -20.92 -13.66
CA LEU A 421 33.72 -22.16 -13.67
C LEU A 421 33.45 -22.99 -14.93
N ASP A 422 32.19 -23.14 -15.32
CA ASP A 422 31.77 -23.82 -16.54
C ASP A 422 32.36 -23.17 -17.80
N ALA A 423 32.39 -21.83 -17.82
CA ALA A 423 33.05 -21.06 -18.87
C ALA A 423 34.58 -21.30 -18.93
N LYS A 424 35.23 -21.54 -17.78
CA LYS A 424 36.67 -21.84 -17.70
C LYS A 424 37.03 -23.29 -18.05
N LEU A 425 36.13 -24.25 -17.80
CA LEU A 425 36.34 -25.68 -18.06
C LEU A 425 36.11 -26.09 -19.53
N GLY A 426 35.86 -25.13 -20.42
CA GLY A 426 35.72 -25.38 -21.86
C GLY A 426 34.45 -26.14 -22.24
N VAL A 427 33.47 -26.24 -21.33
CA VAL A 427 32.16 -26.84 -21.61
C VAL A 427 31.24 -25.78 -22.22
N ASN A 428 31.71 -25.09 -23.27
CA ASN A 428 30.87 -24.67 -24.39
C ASN A 428 31.70 -24.17 -25.56
N THR A 429 31.39 -24.74 -26.72
CA THR A 429 31.89 -24.38 -28.04
C THR A 429 31.43 -22.99 -28.47
N ASN A 430 32.35 -22.24 -29.09
CA ASN A 430 32.20 -21.02 -29.90
C ASN A 430 31.99 -19.66 -29.19
N PRO A 431 32.92 -18.70 -29.36
CA PRO A 431 32.80 -17.34 -28.87
C PRO A 431 32.26 -16.42 -29.98
N VAL A 432 30.95 -16.41 -30.25
CA VAL A 432 30.33 -15.31 -31.01
C VAL A 432 28.88 -15.12 -30.53
N SER A 433 28.48 -13.86 -30.35
CA SER A 433 27.15 -13.31 -30.04
C SER A 433 26.72 -13.30 -28.56
N TYR A 434 26.71 -12.09 -28.00
CA TYR A 434 26.03 -11.68 -26.75
C TYR A 434 24.50 -11.84 -26.91
N ASN A 435 24.01 -13.07 -26.95
CA ASN A 435 22.61 -13.36 -26.70
C ASN A 435 22.56 -14.27 -25.47
N TYR A 436 22.18 -13.69 -24.33
CA TYR A 436 21.89 -14.45 -23.12
C TYR A 436 20.74 -15.41 -23.41
N ASN A 437 21.04 -16.69 -23.66
CA ASN A 437 20.05 -17.77 -23.64
C ASN A 437 19.61 -18.02 -22.19
N TYR A 438 18.82 -17.09 -21.63
CA TYR A 438 18.28 -17.13 -20.27
C TYR A 438 17.59 -18.46 -19.93
N GLN A 439 16.99 -19.12 -20.93
CA GLN A 439 16.29 -20.39 -20.78
C GLN A 439 17.23 -21.57 -20.45
N GLY A 440 18.44 -21.60 -21.03
CA GLY A 440 19.39 -22.70 -20.87
C GLY A 440 20.07 -22.71 -19.50
N ASP A 441 20.35 -21.53 -18.97
CA ASP A 441 20.86 -21.35 -17.60
C ASP A 441 19.80 -21.68 -16.55
N GLN A 442 18.54 -21.30 -16.76
CA GLN A 442 17.43 -21.63 -15.86
C GLN A 442 17.18 -23.14 -15.72
N ASP A 443 17.37 -23.92 -16.79
CA ASP A 443 17.22 -25.37 -16.73
C ASP A 443 18.44 -26.07 -16.07
N LYS A 444 19.64 -25.51 -16.24
CA LYS A 444 20.87 -26.04 -15.61
C LYS A 444 20.93 -25.77 -14.11
N TYR A 445 20.51 -24.58 -13.67
CA TYR A 445 20.48 -24.16 -12.26
C TYR A 445 19.06 -24.14 -11.67
N LYS A 446 18.17 -24.97 -12.22
CA LYS A 446 16.74 -24.98 -11.86
C LYS A 446 16.50 -25.16 -10.36
N GLU A 447 17.27 -26.04 -9.72
CA GLU A 447 17.14 -26.31 -8.29
C GLU A 447 17.45 -25.06 -7.44
N GLN A 448 18.49 -24.31 -7.81
CA GLN A 448 18.86 -23.06 -7.16
C GLN A 448 17.77 -21.98 -7.36
N TYR A 449 17.21 -21.86 -8.56
CA TYR A 449 16.09 -20.93 -8.82
C TYR A 449 14.79 -21.31 -8.08
N ASP A 450 14.49 -22.61 -7.98
CA ASP A 450 13.37 -23.12 -7.18
C ASP A 450 13.55 -22.80 -5.68
N GLN A 451 14.79 -22.89 -5.18
CA GLN A 451 15.13 -22.48 -3.82
C GLN A 451 14.88 -20.99 -3.63
N ILE A 452 15.34 -20.12 -4.53
CA ILE A 452 15.10 -18.66 -4.49
C ILE A 452 13.61 -18.34 -4.41
N ASN A 453 12.80 -18.95 -5.28
CA ASN A 453 11.34 -18.75 -5.31
C ASN A 453 10.62 -19.23 -4.03
N SER A 454 11.27 -20.08 -3.23
CA SER A 454 10.72 -20.56 -1.96
C SER A 454 11.08 -19.68 -0.75
N ILE A 455 12.12 -18.85 -0.85
CA ILE A 455 12.66 -18.07 0.27
C ILE A 455 11.63 -17.09 0.83
N SER A 456 10.95 -16.32 -0.02
CA SER A 456 9.91 -15.36 0.40
C SER A 456 8.80 -16.05 1.21
N LYS A 457 8.36 -17.23 0.76
CA LYS A 457 7.33 -18.03 1.49
C LYS A 457 7.84 -18.50 2.86
N GLN A 458 9.11 -18.88 2.94
CA GLN A 458 9.75 -19.31 4.18
C GLN A 458 9.91 -18.16 5.18
N THR A 459 10.33 -16.97 4.73
CA THR A 459 10.49 -15.79 5.59
C THR A 459 9.14 -15.29 6.10
N THR A 460 8.11 -15.26 5.26
CA THR A 460 6.75 -14.92 5.66
C THR A 460 6.20 -15.91 6.69
N PHE A 461 6.46 -17.22 6.50
CA PHE A 461 6.08 -18.22 7.50
C PHE A 461 6.82 -18.05 8.84
N MET A 462 8.12 -17.80 8.81
CA MET A 462 8.92 -17.55 10.03
C MET A 462 8.38 -16.36 10.83
N GLN A 463 8.00 -15.27 10.17
CA GLN A 463 7.37 -14.11 10.82
C GLN A 463 6.11 -14.50 11.58
N ILE A 464 5.19 -15.22 10.95
CA ILE A 464 3.91 -15.55 11.61
C ILE A 464 4.12 -16.52 12.77
N VAL A 465 5.00 -17.51 12.63
CA VAL A 465 5.34 -18.44 13.72
C VAL A 465 5.92 -17.68 14.92
N LEU A 466 6.81 -16.72 14.67
CA LEU A 466 7.39 -15.90 15.74
C LEU A 466 6.30 -15.13 16.51
N PHE A 467 5.33 -14.53 15.83
CA PHE A 467 4.28 -13.75 16.49
C PHE A 467 3.29 -14.61 17.28
N ILE A 468 2.99 -15.80 16.77
CA ILE A 468 2.25 -16.82 17.51
C ILE A 468 2.98 -17.19 18.80
N LEU A 469 4.30 -17.48 18.72
CA LEU A 469 5.10 -17.82 19.90
C LEU A 469 5.17 -16.67 20.91
N LEU A 470 5.36 -15.44 20.44
CA LEU A 470 5.41 -14.25 21.30
C LEU A 470 4.08 -14.05 22.05
N THR A 471 2.96 -14.24 21.36
CA THR A 471 1.61 -14.17 21.95
C THR A 471 1.44 -15.22 23.07
N ILE A 472 1.86 -16.47 22.82
CA ILE A 472 1.83 -17.56 23.82
C ILE A 472 2.65 -17.17 25.04
N ILE A 473 3.89 -16.70 24.84
CA ILE A 473 4.81 -16.34 25.92
C ILE A 473 4.19 -15.25 26.82
N TYR A 474 3.62 -14.18 26.24
CA TYR A 474 3.00 -13.13 27.04
C TYR A 474 1.79 -13.62 27.84
N PHE A 475 0.93 -14.44 27.25
CA PHE A 475 -0.18 -15.01 28.01
C PHE A 475 0.31 -15.96 29.10
N MET A 476 1.27 -16.84 28.82
CA MET A 476 1.83 -17.75 29.82
C MET A 476 2.41 -16.96 31.00
N ILE A 477 3.28 -15.98 30.75
CA ILE A 477 3.89 -15.17 31.81
C ILE A 477 2.81 -14.36 32.55
N GLY A 478 1.88 -13.72 31.83
CA GLY A 478 0.82 -12.91 32.42
C GLY A 478 -0.13 -13.72 33.32
N LEU A 479 -0.41 -14.96 32.96
CA LEU A 479 -1.26 -15.87 33.73
C LEU A 479 -0.51 -16.50 34.92
N ILE A 480 0.76 -16.88 34.74
CA ILE A 480 1.59 -17.45 35.81
C ILE A 480 1.87 -16.40 36.89
N LYS A 481 2.25 -15.18 36.48
CA LYS A 481 2.59 -14.08 37.40
C LYS A 481 1.38 -13.28 37.89
N LYS A 482 0.16 -13.62 37.43
CA LYS A 482 -1.10 -12.88 37.70
C LYS A 482 -0.98 -11.37 37.44
N ASN A 483 -0.15 -10.96 36.48
CA ASN A 483 0.13 -9.55 36.20
C ASN A 483 -0.80 -9.05 35.09
N LYS A 484 -1.68 -8.08 35.42
CA LYS A 484 -2.64 -7.49 34.49
C LYS A 484 -1.96 -6.82 33.29
N ILE A 485 -0.79 -6.21 33.48
CA ILE A 485 -0.06 -5.50 32.42
C ILE A 485 0.45 -6.50 31.38
N VAL A 486 1.11 -7.57 31.83
CA VAL A 486 1.65 -8.61 30.93
C VAL A 486 0.54 -9.36 30.19
N ARG A 487 -0.62 -9.53 30.83
CA ARG A 487 -1.80 -10.12 30.19
C ARG A 487 -2.36 -9.23 29.07
N ASN A 488 -2.40 -7.92 29.29
CA ASN A 488 -2.81 -6.96 28.25
C ASN A 488 -1.81 -6.93 27.08
N MET A 489 -0.50 -7.11 27.33
CA MET A 489 0.50 -7.28 26.26
C MET A 489 0.19 -8.49 25.37
N GLY A 490 -0.25 -9.61 25.96
CA GLY A 490 -0.67 -10.82 25.21
C GLY A 490 -1.87 -10.57 24.29
N VAL A 491 -2.85 -9.77 24.74
CA VAL A 491 -4.00 -9.36 23.91
C VAL A 491 -3.54 -8.52 22.73
N VAL A 492 -2.69 -7.52 22.96
CA VAL A 492 -2.18 -6.63 21.90
C VAL A 492 -1.38 -7.41 20.86
N THR A 493 -0.49 -8.31 21.29
CA THR A 493 0.27 -9.17 20.35
C THR A 493 -0.64 -10.13 19.58
N THR A 494 -1.75 -10.57 20.16
CA THR A 494 -2.78 -11.33 19.42
C THR A 494 -3.39 -10.50 18.30
N VAL A 495 -3.76 -9.24 18.56
CA VAL A 495 -4.30 -8.34 17.53
C VAL A 495 -3.30 -8.16 16.39
N ILE A 496 -2.04 -7.90 16.72
CA ILE A 496 -0.97 -7.76 15.72
C ILE A 496 -0.78 -9.06 14.93
N THR A 497 -0.78 -10.22 15.60
CA THR A 497 -0.69 -11.54 14.96
C THR A 497 -1.87 -11.77 14.01
N SER A 498 -3.09 -11.39 14.40
CA SER A 498 -4.28 -11.44 13.53
C SER A 498 -4.13 -10.57 12.29
N LEU A 499 -3.68 -9.31 12.45
CA LEU A 499 -3.49 -8.39 11.34
C LEU A 499 -2.44 -8.89 10.35
N LEU A 500 -1.34 -9.44 10.86
CA LEU A 500 -0.27 -10.02 10.04
C LEU A 500 -0.72 -11.30 9.33
N LEU A 501 -1.48 -12.17 10.01
CA LEU A 501 -2.14 -13.31 9.39
C LEU A 501 -3.02 -12.86 8.22
N ILE A 502 -3.83 -11.82 8.40
CA ILE A 502 -4.70 -11.34 7.32
C ILE A 502 -3.90 -10.76 6.16
N GLY A 503 -2.86 -9.97 6.44
CA GLY A 503 -2.06 -9.31 5.40
C GLY A 503 -1.12 -10.24 4.63
N LEU A 504 -0.50 -11.21 5.32
CA LEU A 504 0.62 -11.99 4.77
C LEU A 504 0.25 -13.42 4.37
N THR A 505 -0.91 -13.95 4.79
CA THR A 505 -1.30 -15.33 4.43
C THR A 505 -1.66 -15.51 2.96
N TRP A 506 -1.94 -14.42 2.25
CA TRP A 506 -2.23 -14.45 0.82
C TRP A 506 -0.98 -14.75 -0.01
N GLU A 507 0.21 -14.42 0.49
CA GLU A 507 1.51 -14.72 -0.12
C GLU A 507 1.98 -16.15 0.20
N LEU A 508 1.39 -16.78 1.20
CA LEU A 508 1.69 -18.15 1.61
C LEU A 508 1.01 -19.19 0.71
N GLY A 509 1.76 -20.24 0.36
CA GLY A 509 1.19 -21.40 -0.32
C GLY A 509 0.09 -22.09 0.51
N PRO A 510 -0.80 -22.89 -0.13
CA PRO A 510 -2.00 -23.45 0.54
C PRO A 510 -1.70 -24.20 1.84
N ILE A 511 -0.59 -24.95 1.87
CA ILE A 511 -0.15 -25.71 3.05
C ILE A 511 0.27 -24.79 4.18
N TYR A 512 1.13 -23.80 3.89
CA TYR A 512 1.57 -22.82 4.90
C TYR A 512 0.38 -22.04 5.45
N ARG A 513 -0.57 -21.65 4.58
CA ARG A 513 -1.83 -21.00 4.98
C ARG A 513 -2.62 -21.84 5.98
N ILE A 514 -2.90 -23.11 5.66
CA ILE A 514 -3.66 -24.02 6.54
C ILE A 514 -2.95 -24.19 7.89
N VAL A 515 -1.65 -24.48 7.90
CA VAL A 515 -0.87 -24.67 9.13
C VAL A 515 -0.94 -23.43 10.02
N THR A 516 -0.87 -22.25 9.40
CA THR A 516 -0.83 -20.98 10.13
C THR A 516 -2.21 -20.61 10.71
N PHE A 517 -3.29 -20.78 9.94
CA PHE A 517 -4.66 -20.58 10.44
C PHE A 517 -5.09 -21.60 11.50
N VAL A 518 -4.73 -22.88 11.32
CA VAL A 518 -5.01 -23.93 12.32
C VAL A 518 -4.21 -23.68 13.59
N GLY A 519 -2.92 -23.38 13.48
CA GLY A 519 -2.07 -23.03 14.62
C GLY A 519 -2.59 -21.82 15.39
N PHE A 520 -3.06 -20.79 14.67
CA PHE A 520 -3.67 -19.61 15.27
C PHE A 520 -5.04 -19.90 15.92
N GLY A 521 -5.87 -20.74 15.30
CA GLY A 521 -7.14 -21.18 15.89
C GLY A 521 -6.94 -21.94 17.20
N ILE A 522 -5.95 -22.84 17.23
CA ILE A 522 -5.56 -23.56 18.47
C ILE A 522 -5.05 -22.58 19.52
N LEU A 523 -4.23 -21.60 19.12
CA LEU A 523 -3.76 -20.54 20.01
C LEU A 523 -4.92 -19.78 20.66
N LEU A 524 -5.90 -19.33 19.87
CA LEU A 524 -7.08 -18.61 20.37
C LEU A 524 -7.90 -19.46 21.35
N LEU A 525 -8.06 -20.76 21.08
CA LEU A 525 -8.75 -21.68 21.97
C LEU A 525 -8.00 -21.86 23.31
N ILE A 526 -6.68 -22.02 23.27
CA ILE A 526 -5.84 -22.13 24.47
C ILE A 526 -5.90 -20.82 25.29
N VAL A 527 -5.75 -19.67 24.63
CA VAL A 527 -5.82 -18.35 25.28
C VAL A 527 -7.20 -18.14 25.90
N SER A 528 -8.27 -18.45 25.17
CA SER A 528 -9.66 -18.36 25.64
C SER A 528 -9.90 -19.25 26.87
N TYR A 529 -9.52 -20.53 26.80
CA TYR A 529 -9.66 -21.48 27.89
C TYR A 529 -8.87 -21.07 29.15
N LEU A 530 -7.61 -20.65 28.98
CA LEU A 530 -6.76 -20.21 30.08
C LEU A 530 -7.28 -18.92 30.74
N TYR A 531 -7.89 -18.03 29.96
CA TYR A 531 -8.49 -16.79 30.47
C TYR A 531 -9.78 -17.06 31.26
N ILE A 532 -10.61 -17.99 30.76
CA ILE A 532 -11.87 -18.41 31.40
C ILE A 532 -11.62 -19.20 32.68
N SER A 533 -10.63 -20.10 32.72
CA SER A 533 -10.40 -20.96 33.89
C SER A 533 -9.83 -20.23 35.12
N LYS A 534 -9.14 -19.09 34.94
CA LYS A 534 -8.42 -18.41 36.04
C LYS A 534 -9.01 -17.08 36.54
N ASN A 535 -9.95 -16.44 35.84
CA ASN A 535 -10.57 -15.18 36.28
C ASN A 535 -12.10 -15.28 36.32
N LYS A 536 -12.69 -15.42 37.51
CA LYS A 536 -14.16 -15.48 37.70
C LYS A 536 -14.89 -14.13 37.59
N ARG A 537 -14.20 -13.02 37.34
CA ARG A 537 -14.80 -11.71 37.06
C ARG A 537 -13.87 -10.93 36.14
N VAL A 538 -14.39 -10.32 35.07
CA VAL A 538 -14.05 -8.98 34.53
C VAL A 538 -14.68 -8.74 33.14
N ASP A 539 -15.17 -7.50 32.96
CA ASP A 539 -15.73 -6.86 31.78
C ASP A 539 -14.84 -6.94 30.52
N MET A 540 -15.40 -7.55 29.47
CA MET A 540 -14.78 -7.85 28.18
C MET A 540 -15.37 -7.13 26.93
N PRO A 541 -16.06 -5.96 26.94
CA PRO A 541 -16.68 -5.47 25.70
C PRO A 541 -15.72 -4.73 24.76
N HIS A 542 -14.87 -3.84 25.27
CA HIS A 542 -14.21 -2.82 24.43
C HIS A 542 -13.04 -3.34 23.57
N ALA A 543 -12.29 -4.34 24.04
CA ALA A 543 -11.16 -4.91 23.29
C ALA A 543 -11.62 -5.86 22.17
N LEU A 544 -12.71 -6.60 22.40
CA LEU A 544 -13.35 -7.47 21.40
C LEU A 544 -14.05 -6.66 20.31
N MET A 545 -14.65 -5.52 20.67
CA MET A 545 -15.30 -4.61 19.72
C MET A 545 -14.29 -3.90 18.81
N LEU A 546 -13.10 -3.54 19.33
CA LEU A 546 -12.01 -2.98 18.52
C LEU A 546 -11.43 -4.00 17.53
N LEU A 547 -11.35 -5.28 17.94
CA LEU A 547 -10.94 -6.41 17.09
C LEU A 547 -11.90 -6.66 15.92
N LEU A 548 -13.20 -6.45 16.13
CA LEU A 548 -14.23 -6.54 15.09
C LEU A 548 -14.22 -5.33 14.15
N ILE A 549 -14.02 -4.12 14.68
CA ILE A 549 -14.05 -2.87 13.91
C ILE A 549 -12.80 -2.72 13.02
N VAL A 550 -11.61 -3.12 13.48
CA VAL A 550 -10.37 -3.06 12.67
C VAL A 550 -10.35 -4.13 11.57
N GLY A 551 -11.00 -5.28 11.79
CA GLY A 551 -11.22 -6.30 10.75
C GLY A 551 -12.21 -5.88 9.65
N LEU A 552 -13.07 -4.89 9.93
CA LEU A 552 -14.09 -4.38 8.99
C LEU A 552 -13.65 -3.12 8.21
N LEU A 553 -12.61 -2.40 8.65
CA LEU A 553 -12.24 -1.07 8.12
C LEU A 553 -11.02 -1.02 7.18
N SER A 554 -10.42 -2.15 6.81
CA SER A 554 -9.18 -2.16 5.98
C SER A 554 -9.36 -2.60 4.53
N ALA A 555 -10.60 -2.68 4.05
CA ALA A 555 -10.85 -2.59 2.61
C ALA A 555 -10.80 -1.11 2.22
N VAL A 556 -9.81 -0.73 1.39
CA VAL A 556 -9.74 0.41 0.45
C VAL A 556 -8.36 1.09 0.51
N THR A 557 -7.52 0.77 -0.47
CA THR A 557 -6.92 1.72 -1.44
C THR A 557 -6.08 0.91 -2.42
N ALA A 558 -6.48 0.89 -3.70
CA ALA A 558 -5.76 0.20 -4.77
C ALA A 558 -4.84 1.17 -5.50
N SER A 559 -3.55 0.84 -5.59
CA SER A 559 -2.69 1.33 -6.68
C SER A 559 -2.83 0.38 -7.87
N ALA A 560 -2.75 0.89 -9.10
CA ALA A 560 -2.82 0.07 -10.30
C ALA A 560 -1.69 -0.98 -10.29
N LYS A 561 -2.05 -2.25 -10.56
CA LYS A 561 -1.12 -3.37 -10.61
C LYS A 561 -0.36 -3.32 -11.94
N VAL A 562 0.96 -3.37 -11.91
CA VAL A 562 1.78 -3.52 -13.12
C VAL A 562 1.82 -5.00 -13.50
N VAL A 563 1.42 -5.34 -14.73
CA VAL A 563 1.32 -6.73 -15.19
C VAL A 563 2.65 -7.19 -15.80
N ASP A 564 3.18 -8.32 -15.32
CA ASP A 564 4.31 -8.98 -15.97
C ASP A 564 3.84 -9.71 -17.23
N ILE A 565 4.10 -9.09 -18.39
CA ILE A 565 3.65 -9.56 -19.69
C ILE A 565 4.25 -10.93 -20.06
N LYS A 566 5.37 -11.34 -19.46
CA LYS A 566 6.08 -12.59 -19.80
C LYS A 566 5.29 -13.87 -19.50
N ASN A 567 4.28 -13.79 -18.64
CA ASN A 567 3.46 -14.95 -18.27
C ASN A 567 2.23 -15.15 -19.16
N TRP A 568 2.04 -14.28 -20.16
CA TRP A 568 0.85 -14.23 -21.03
C TRP A 568 1.21 -14.67 -22.44
N THR A 569 0.43 -15.58 -23.03
CA THR A 569 0.81 -16.19 -24.33
C THR A 569 0.51 -15.31 -25.53
N THR A 570 -0.47 -14.41 -25.41
CA THR A 570 -1.03 -13.67 -26.55
C THR A 570 -1.36 -12.24 -26.16
N THR A 571 -1.18 -11.31 -27.09
CA THR A 571 -1.51 -9.89 -26.96
C THR A 571 -2.21 -9.38 -28.23
N ALA A 572 -3.07 -8.38 -28.12
CA ALA A 572 -3.62 -7.64 -29.27
C ALA A 572 -3.90 -6.17 -28.91
N ASN A 573 -3.76 -5.28 -29.89
CA ASN A 573 -4.10 -3.86 -29.71
C ASN A 573 -5.62 -3.64 -29.85
N LEU A 574 -6.18 -2.73 -29.06
CA LEU A 574 -7.60 -2.34 -29.15
C LEU A 574 -7.80 -1.27 -30.24
N ALA A 575 -8.90 -1.37 -30.98
CA ALA A 575 -9.22 -0.49 -32.11
C ALA A 575 -10.74 -0.28 -32.29
N TYR A 576 -11.10 0.74 -33.06
CA TYR A 576 -12.48 0.99 -33.45
C TYR A 576 -12.94 0.03 -34.58
N PRO A 577 -14.25 -0.32 -34.64
CA PRO A 577 -14.79 -1.13 -35.72
C PRO A 577 -14.60 -0.50 -37.11
N GLN A 578 -14.10 -1.28 -38.07
CA GLN A 578 -13.94 -0.88 -39.47
C GLN A 578 -15.32 -0.97 -40.17
N LEU A 579 -16.18 0.03 -39.98
CA LEU A 579 -17.43 0.38 -40.73
C LEU A 579 -18.62 0.67 -39.79
N SER A 580 -18.95 1.94 -39.63
CA SER A 580 -20.33 2.47 -39.64
C SER A 580 -20.27 3.97 -39.91
N VAL A 581 -20.62 4.37 -41.14
CA VAL A 581 -20.89 5.75 -41.51
C VAL A 581 -22.25 6.12 -40.92
N GLY A 582 -22.29 7.06 -39.97
CA GLY A 582 -23.54 7.57 -39.41
C GLY A 582 -23.29 8.46 -38.19
N ASN A 583 -23.55 9.76 -38.36
CA ASN A 583 -23.34 10.83 -37.39
C ASN A 583 -23.73 10.50 -35.93
N SER A 584 -22.81 10.73 -34.99
CA SER A 584 -23.16 11.42 -33.75
C SER A 584 -22.05 12.41 -33.37
N THR A 585 -22.42 13.68 -33.41
CA THR A 585 -21.70 14.80 -32.80
C THR A 585 -22.03 14.83 -31.30
N SER A 586 -21.04 15.23 -30.49
CA SER A 586 -21.08 15.46 -29.02
C SER A 586 -21.14 14.17 -28.18
N SER A 587 -20.20 13.90 -27.26
CA SER A 587 -19.50 14.78 -26.33
C SER A 587 -18.04 14.30 -26.14
N LYS A 588 -17.14 15.24 -25.86
CA LYS A 588 -15.74 14.98 -25.49
C LYS A 588 -15.58 14.40 -24.07
N ASP A 589 -16.66 13.92 -23.45
CA ASP A 589 -16.73 13.68 -22.00
C ASP A 589 -17.05 12.24 -21.59
N GLN A 590 -17.07 11.26 -22.51
CA GLN A 590 -17.43 9.88 -22.15
C GLN A 590 -16.43 8.83 -22.64
N TYR A 591 -15.57 8.43 -21.70
CA TYR A 591 -14.46 7.49 -21.82
C TYR A 591 -14.85 6.04 -21.44
N ILE A 592 -16.04 5.55 -21.81
CA ILE A 592 -16.51 4.20 -21.45
C ILE A 592 -16.57 3.33 -22.70
N TYR A 593 -15.93 2.16 -22.64
CA TYR A 593 -15.78 1.24 -23.76
C TYR A 593 -16.34 -0.14 -23.42
N VAL A 594 -16.88 -0.82 -24.43
CA VAL A 594 -17.31 -2.22 -24.34
C VAL A 594 -16.63 -3.05 -25.44
N LEU A 595 -15.95 -4.12 -25.03
CA LEU A 595 -15.22 -5.02 -25.91
C LEU A 595 -15.86 -6.43 -25.91
N PRO A 596 -16.40 -6.91 -27.04
CA PRO A 596 -16.90 -8.28 -27.15
C PRO A 596 -15.76 -9.30 -27.09
N ILE A 597 -15.93 -10.36 -26.29
CA ILE A 597 -15.01 -11.50 -26.28
C ILE A 597 -15.50 -12.52 -27.32
N ASN A 598 -14.67 -12.85 -28.31
CA ASN A 598 -15.01 -13.80 -29.37
C ASN A 598 -14.40 -15.20 -29.10
N LYS A 599 -14.67 -16.14 -30.01
CA LYS A 599 -14.16 -17.52 -29.94
C LYS A 599 -12.63 -17.63 -29.91
N ASP A 600 -11.90 -16.68 -30.50
CA ASP A 600 -10.45 -16.74 -30.67
C ASP A 600 -9.73 -16.38 -29.36
N VAL A 601 -10.20 -15.36 -28.63
CA VAL A 601 -9.69 -15.03 -27.29
C VAL A 601 -10.02 -16.15 -26.29
N ILE A 602 -11.22 -16.72 -26.36
CA ILE A 602 -11.66 -17.82 -25.47
C ILE A 602 -10.84 -19.09 -25.72
N GLY A 603 -10.50 -19.38 -26.99
CA GLY A 603 -9.65 -20.52 -27.33
C GLY A 603 -8.21 -20.41 -26.81
N LEU A 604 -7.75 -19.19 -26.53
CA LEU A 604 -6.41 -18.90 -26.00
C LEU A 604 -6.38 -18.80 -24.46
N SER A 605 -7.53 -18.57 -23.84
CA SER A 605 -7.67 -18.56 -22.39
C SER A 605 -7.35 -19.94 -21.82
N LYS A 606 -6.52 -19.97 -20.78
CA LYS A 606 -6.13 -21.17 -20.04
C LYS A 606 -7.01 -21.40 -18.81
N LYS A 607 -8.00 -20.53 -18.57
CA LYS A 607 -8.90 -20.61 -17.42
C LYS A 607 -10.36 -20.61 -17.84
N ASN A 608 -11.17 -21.42 -17.19
CA ASN A 608 -12.58 -21.57 -17.58
C ASN A 608 -13.44 -20.36 -17.22
N ASP A 609 -13.03 -19.56 -16.24
CA ASP A 609 -13.71 -18.35 -15.77
C ASP A 609 -13.29 -17.07 -16.52
N LEU A 610 -12.45 -17.21 -17.57
CA LEU A 610 -11.86 -16.11 -18.35
C LEU A 610 -11.06 -15.10 -17.49
N SER A 611 -10.68 -15.52 -16.28
CA SER A 611 -9.95 -14.68 -15.33
C SER A 611 -8.49 -14.46 -15.70
N ASP A 612 -8.05 -15.00 -16.83
CA ASP A 612 -6.75 -14.78 -17.46
C ASP A 612 -6.86 -13.91 -18.71
N ILE A 613 -7.75 -12.92 -18.68
CA ILE A 613 -7.81 -11.82 -19.65
C ILE A 613 -7.49 -10.51 -18.91
N ARG A 614 -6.67 -9.63 -19.46
CA ARG A 614 -6.41 -8.29 -18.90
C ARG A 614 -6.40 -7.22 -19.98
N ILE A 615 -6.73 -5.99 -19.57
CA ILE A 615 -6.51 -4.78 -20.36
C ILE A 615 -5.36 -4.03 -19.72
N ILE A 616 -4.36 -3.66 -20.52
CA ILE A 616 -3.18 -2.93 -20.07
C ILE A 616 -2.96 -1.68 -20.92
N ASP A 617 -2.32 -0.66 -20.33
CA ASP A 617 -1.81 0.49 -21.07
C ASP A 617 -0.38 0.25 -21.63
N LYS A 618 0.17 1.29 -22.27
CA LYS A 618 1.53 1.30 -22.84
C LYS A 618 2.65 1.04 -21.83
N ASP A 619 2.39 1.30 -20.55
CA ASP A 619 3.34 1.16 -19.45
C ASP A 619 3.10 -0.15 -18.67
N HIS A 620 2.26 -1.05 -19.21
CA HIS A 620 1.83 -2.32 -18.63
C HIS A 620 1.02 -2.18 -17.32
N ASN A 621 0.40 -1.02 -17.07
CA ASN A 621 -0.54 -0.88 -15.96
C ASN A 621 -1.86 -1.54 -16.30
N GLU A 622 -2.38 -2.35 -15.38
CA GLU A 622 -3.68 -2.99 -15.50
C GLU A 622 -4.81 -1.97 -15.37
N LEU A 623 -5.65 -1.87 -16.40
CA LEU A 623 -6.89 -1.09 -16.33
C LEU A 623 -7.98 -1.92 -15.66
N PRO A 624 -8.65 -1.39 -14.62
CA PRO A 624 -9.82 -2.03 -14.04
C PRO A 624 -10.92 -2.22 -15.10
N TYR A 625 -11.56 -3.38 -15.09
CA TYR A 625 -12.68 -3.68 -15.98
C TYR A 625 -13.74 -4.57 -15.32
N ILE A 626 -14.91 -4.69 -15.91
CA ILE A 626 -15.98 -5.59 -15.47
C ILE A 626 -16.29 -6.56 -16.61
N LEU A 627 -16.29 -7.87 -16.30
CA LEU A 627 -16.86 -8.87 -17.20
C LEU A 627 -18.37 -8.77 -17.14
N VAL A 628 -18.99 -8.36 -18.24
CA VAL A 628 -20.44 -8.32 -18.39
C VAL A 628 -20.89 -9.57 -19.14
N LYS A 629 -21.85 -10.29 -18.56
CA LYS A 629 -22.40 -11.53 -19.12
C LYS A 629 -23.87 -11.34 -19.44
N SER A 630 -24.27 -11.72 -20.64
CA SER A 630 -25.65 -11.58 -21.12
C SER A 630 -26.57 -12.58 -20.43
N ASN A 631 -27.53 -12.12 -19.65
CA ASN A 631 -28.55 -12.96 -19.07
C ASN A 631 -29.73 -13.07 -20.05
N GLN A 632 -29.76 -14.14 -20.84
CA GLN A 632 -30.87 -14.40 -21.76
C GLN A 632 -32.22 -14.55 -21.04
N ASN A 633 -32.26 -14.80 -19.73
CA ASN A 633 -33.53 -14.85 -18.98
C ASN A 633 -34.20 -13.47 -18.80
N THR A 634 -33.45 -12.36 -18.94
CA THR A 634 -34.05 -11.01 -18.95
C THR A 634 -34.63 -10.66 -20.32
N TYR A 635 -34.18 -11.37 -21.36
CA TYR A 635 -34.92 -11.56 -22.59
C TYR A 635 -35.76 -12.84 -22.46
N ASN A 636 -36.74 -12.81 -21.54
CA ASN A 636 -38.06 -13.20 -22.01
C ASN A 636 -38.40 -12.21 -23.13
N VAL A 637 -37.87 -12.46 -24.33
CA VAL A 637 -38.71 -12.29 -25.51
C VAL A 637 -39.84 -13.27 -25.18
N GLN A 638 -40.88 -12.77 -24.50
CA GLN A 638 -42.21 -13.07 -24.99
C GLN A 638 -42.02 -12.85 -26.48
N GLU A 639 -41.87 -13.95 -27.25
CA GLU A 639 -42.18 -13.88 -28.66
C GLU A 639 -43.48 -13.10 -28.65
N ASP A 640 -43.49 -11.90 -29.23
CA ASP A 640 -44.68 -11.05 -29.24
C ASP A 640 -45.72 -11.85 -30.01
N LYS A 641 -46.39 -12.76 -29.31
CA LYS A 641 -47.34 -13.71 -29.85
C LYS A 641 -48.61 -12.92 -29.86
N ALA A 642 -48.86 -12.32 -31.00
CA ALA A 642 -50.17 -11.76 -31.22
C ALA A 642 -51.11 -12.90 -31.60
N THR A 643 -52.23 -13.00 -30.91
CA THR A 643 -53.36 -13.79 -31.41
C THR A 643 -53.76 -13.20 -32.76
N VAL A 644 -53.79 -14.05 -33.77
CA VAL A 644 -54.16 -13.69 -35.12
C VAL A 644 -55.66 -13.91 -35.28
N LYS A 645 -56.34 -12.96 -35.92
CA LYS A 645 -57.77 -13.12 -36.15
C LYS A 645 -57.99 -14.14 -37.26
N ILE A 646 -58.63 -15.26 -36.94
CA ILE A 646 -59.07 -16.24 -37.92
C ILE A 646 -60.32 -15.68 -38.61
N LEU A 647 -60.19 -15.29 -39.88
CA LEU A 647 -61.27 -14.75 -40.69
C LEU A 647 -62.12 -15.86 -41.32
N GLU A 648 -61.49 -16.96 -41.72
CA GLU A 648 -62.17 -18.15 -42.23
C GLU A 648 -61.55 -19.42 -41.64
N ASN A 649 -62.38 -20.36 -41.20
CA ASN A 649 -61.98 -21.65 -40.66
C ASN A 649 -62.83 -22.76 -41.27
N SER A 650 -62.61 -23.04 -42.54
CA SER A 650 -63.44 -23.94 -43.34
C SER A 650 -62.77 -25.29 -43.55
N GLN A 651 -63.57 -26.33 -43.79
CA GLN A 651 -63.07 -27.63 -44.21
C GLN A 651 -63.73 -27.98 -45.54
N THR A 652 -62.93 -28.38 -46.52
CA THR A 652 -63.41 -28.76 -47.85
C THR A 652 -63.99 -30.18 -47.83
N LYS A 653 -64.79 -30.53 -48.84
CA LYS A 653 -65.42 -31.88 -48.94
C LYS A 653 -64.39 -33.03 -49.05
N ASP A 654 -63.19 -32.73 -49.51
CA ASP A 654 -62.01 -33.60 -49.59
C ASP A 654 -61.15 -33.61 -48.30
N GLY A 655 -61.64 -33.03 -47.20
CA GLY A 655 -61.02 -33.14 -45.88
C GLY A 655 -59.89 -32.14 -45.59
N LYS A 656 -59.54 -31.26 -46.54
CA LYS A 656 -58.53 -30.20 -46.34
C LYS A 656 -59.07 -29.13 -45.42
N LYS A 657 -58.26 -28.72 -44.45
CA LYS A 657 -58.60 -27.65 -43.52
C LYS A 657 -57.97 -26.35 -44.01
N ILE A 658 -58.77 -25.30 -44.15
CA ILE A 658 -58.29 -23.99 -44.62
C ILE A 658 -58.51 -22.97 -43.52
N LEU A 659 -57.45 -22.25 -43.19
CA LEU A 659 -57.47 -21.12 -42.26
C LEU A 659 -57.05 -19.86 -43.03
N VAL A 660 -57.88 -18.81 -42.98
CA VAL A 660 -57.50 -17.47 -43.47
C VAL A 660 -57.31 -16.57 -42.27
N LEU A 661 -56.14 -15.95 -42.18
CA LEU A 661 -55.65 -15.24 -41.02
C LEU A 661 -55.42 -13.76 -41.36
N ASP A 662 -55.83 -12.84 -40.47
CA ASP A 662 -55.45 -11.43 -40.50
C ASP A 662 -54.50 -11.12 -39.34
N THR A 663 -53.24 -10.88 -39.69
CA THR A 663 -52.15 -10.55 -38.75
C THR A 663 -52.25 -9.12 -38.20
N ASN A 664 -53.16 -8.30 -38.74
CA ASN A 664 -53.45 -6.93 -38.33
C ASN A 664 -52.25 -5.95 -38.44
N LYS A 665 -51.14 -6.37 -39.05
CA LYS A 665 -49.95 -5.54 -39.30
C LYS A 665 -49.43 -5.83 -40.70
N GLU A 666 -49.30 -4.82 -41.55
CA GLU A 666 -48.72 -4.97 -42.89
C GLU A 666 -47.23 -4.60 -42.85
N GLY A 667 -46.37 -5.31 -43.59
CA GLY A 667 -44.95 -4.99 -43.71
C GLY A 667 -44.06 -5.43 -42.55
N THR A 668 -44.63 -6.07 -41.51
CA THR A 668 -43.84 -6.64 -40.40
C THR A 668 -43.39 -8.04 -40.75
N LEU A 669 -42.09 -8.34 -40.69
CA LEU A 669 -41.59 -9.69 -40.94
C LEU A 669 -42.02 -10.64 -39.82
N TYR A 670 -42.60 -11.78 -40.18
CA TYR A 670 -42.99 -12.83 -39.25
C TYR A 670 -41.93 -13.94 -39.23
N ASN A 671 -41.97 -14.72 -38.15
CA ASN A 671 -41.05 -15.83 -37.93
C ASN A 671 -41.79 -17.18 -37.92
N THR A 672 -42.84 -17.32 -37.11
CA THR A 672 -43.51 -18.60 -36.89
C THR A 672 -44.99 -18.39 -36.58
N LEU A 673 -45.86 -19.22 -37.16
CA LEU A 673 -47.26 -19.35 -36.79
C LEU A 673 -47.40 -20.53 -35.84
N TYR A 674 -48.00 -20.27 -34.68
CA TYR A 674 -48.27 -21.23 -33.62
C TYR A 674 -49.73 -21.62 -33.67
N LEU A 675 -50.04 -22.82 -34.18
CA LEU A 675 -51.40 -23.34 -34.17
C LEU A 675 -51.70 -23.96 -32.80
N VAL A 676 -52.84 -23.61 -32.21
CA VAL A 676 -53.35 -24.26 -31.01
C VAL A 676 -54.42 -25.24 -31.43
N ARG A 677 -54.27 -26.52 -31.08
CA ARG A 677 -55.26 -27.57 -31.38
C ARG A 677 -56.24 -27.80 -30.23
N ASP A 678 -57.42 -28.31 -30.55
CA ASP A 678 -58.29 -28.93 -29.53
C ASP A 678 -57.63 -30.21 -29.00
N SER A 679 -57.66 -30.40 -27.67
CA SER A 679 -57.22 -31.60 -26.96
C SER A 679 -57.75 -32.92 -27.55
N ARG A 680 -58.93 -32.90 -28.19
CA ARG A 680 -59.59 -34.04 -28.86
C ARG A 680 -58.97 -34.40 -30.21
N SER A 681 -58.27 -33.47 -30.86
CA SER A 681 -57.54 -33.72 -32.11
C SER A 681 -56.21 -34.36 -31.78
N GLN A 682 -56.15 -35.68 -31.84
CA GLN A 682 -54.94 -36.48 -31.56
C GLN A 682 -54.59 -37.35 -32.76
N ASN A 683 -53.32 -37.77 -32.87
CA ASN A 683 -52.85 -38.72 -33.89
C ASN A 683 -53.11 -38.23 -35.33
N PHE A 684 -52.49 -37.14 -35.76
CA PHE A 684 -52.60 -36.61 -37.11
C PHE A 684 -51.24 -36.14 -37.67
N ARG A 685 -51.13 -36.09 -38.99
CA ARG A 685 -50.01 -35.41 -39.68
C ARG A 685 -50.52 -34.76 -40.97
N LYS A 686 -50.24 -33.47 -41.13
CA LYS A 686 -50.74 -32.65 -42.24
C LYS A 686 -49.60 -31.91 -42.90
N LYS A 687 -49.52 -32.00 -44.23
CA LYS A 687 -48.71 -31.08 -45.04
C LYS A 687 -49.34 -29.70 -44.98
N VAL A 688 -48.51 -28.69 -44.77
CA VAL A 688 -48.95 -27.31 -44.67
C VAL A 688 -48.50 -26.56 -45.91
N LYS A 689 -49.46 -26.00 -46.65
CA LYS A 689 -49.18 -24.99 -47.66
C LYS A 689 -49.56 -23.62 -47.10
N VAL A 690 -48.63 -22.69 -47.21
CA VAL A 690 -48.84 -21.31 -46.77
C VAL A 690 -48.98 -20.44 -48.00
N TYR A 691 -49.96 -19.55 -47.97
CA TYR A 691 -50.20 -18.57 -49.01
C TYR A 691 -50.27 -17.18 -48.38
N ILE A 692 -49.81 -16.17 -49.12
CA ILE A 692 -49.66 -14.81 -48.62
C ILE A 692 -50.32 -13.80 -49.56
N SER A 693 -50.90 -12.75 -48.99
CA SER A 693 -51.51 -11.65 -49.75
C SER A 693 -51.51 -10.36 -48.91
N ASP A 694 -51.23 -9.23 -49.56
CA ASP A 694 -51.27 -7.91 -48.92
C ASP A 694 -52.70 -7.34 -48.88
N SER A 695 -53.63 -7.93 -49.66
CA SER A 695 -55.07 -7.62 -49.66
C SER A 695 -55.91 -8.81 -49.19
N PHE A 696 -57.07 -8.56 -48.57
CA PHE A 696 -57.96 -9.64 -48.13
C PHE A 696 -58.51 -10.40 -49.34
N LEU A 697 -58.34 -11.72 -49.33
CA LEU A 697 -58.87 -12.65 -50.32
C LEU A 697 -59.64 -13.75 -49.58
N THR A 698 -60.77 -14.19 -50.15
CA THR A 698 -61.48 -15.34 -49.60
C THR A 698 -60.69 -16.64 -49.81
N ALA A 699 -60.97 -17.69 -49.03
CA ALA A 699 -60.20 -18.95 -49.08
C ALA A 699 -60.05 -19.55 -50.48
N ASN A 700 -61.07 -19.40 -51.33
CA ASN A 700 -61.14 -19.99 -52.68
C ASN A 700 -60.58 -19.09 -53.80
N SER A 701 -60.02 -17.93 -53.49
CA SER A 701 -59.47 -17.02 -54.50
C SER A 701 -58.23 -17.64 -55.18
N PRO A 702 -58.11 -17.59 -56.53
CA PRO A 702 -56.90 -18.05 -57.21
C PRO A 702 -55.72 -17.08 -57.07
N SER A 703 -55.94 -15.85 -56.56
CA SER A 703 -54.92 -14.80 -56.47
C SER A 703 -53.95 -14.94 -55.29
N TRP A 704 -54.12 -15.97 -54.46
CA TRP A 704 -53.22 -16.28 -53.35
C TRP A 704 -51.83 -16.67 -53.88
N ARG A 705 -50.76 -16.03 -53.39
CA ARG A 705 -49.38 -16.40 -53.73
C ARG A 705 -48.88 -17.47 -52.76
N GLU A 706 -48.42 -18.61 -53.28
CA GLU A 706 -47.85 -19.67 -52.44
C GLU A 706 -46.49 -19.23 -51.89
N PHE A 707 -46.32 -19.36 -50.58
CA PHE A 707 -45.04 -19.21 -49.90
C PHE A 707 -44.45 -20.61 -49.71
N GLU A 708 -43.56 -21.01 -50.62
CA GLU A 708 -43.00 -22.37 -50.64
C GLU A 708 -42.07 -22.63 -49.45
N GLN A 709 -42.61 -23.31 -48.44
CA GLN A 709 -41.82 -23.97 -47.40
C GLN A 709 -42.42 -25.35 -47.10
N LYS A 710 -41.55 -26.34 -46.89
CA LYS A 710 -41.96 -27.72 -46.53
C LYS A 710 -42.35 -27.78 -45.06
N ASN A 711 -43.48 -27.18 -44.71
CA ASN A 711 -44.02 -27.20 -43.37
C ASN A 711 -44.91 -28.44 -43.19
N VAL A 712 -44.73 -29.14 -42.07
CA VAL A 712 -45.57 -30.26 -41.68
C VAL A 712 -45.89 -30.13 -40.21
N ILE A 713 -47.19 -30.17 -39.90
CA ILE A 713 -47.65 -30.25 -38.51
C ILE A 713 -48.05 -31.69 -38.21
N TYR A 714 -47.81 -32.11 -36.98
CA TYR A 714 -48.19 -33.43 -36.54
C TYR A 714 -48.44 -33.47 -35.05
N ASN A 715 -49.23 -34.45 -34.64
CA ASN A 715 -49.43 -34.84 -33.27
C ASN A 715 -49.54 -36.37 -33.27
N TYR A 716 -48.75 -37.02 -32.42
CA TYR A 716 -48.85 -38.45 -32.15
C TYR A 716 -49.04 -38.63 -30.66
N THR A 717 -50.12 -39.30 -30.28
CA THR A 717 -50.49 -39.64 -28.92
C THR A 717 -50.62 -41.15 -28.82
N ASP A 718 -49.75 -41.80 -28.07
CA ASP A 718 -49.86 -43.25 -27.86
C ASP A 718 -50.92 -43.61 -26.80
N LYS A 719 -51.10 -44.92 -26.55
CA LYS A 719 -52.10 -45.43 -25.60
C LYS A 719 -51.79 -45.10 -24.13
N GLU A 720 -50.58 -44.65 -23.82
CA GLU A 720 -50.14 -44.22 -22.49
C GLU A 720 -50.14 -42.68 -22.34
N ASN A 721 -50.79 -41.95 -23.26
CA ASN A 721 -50.83 -40.49 -23.32
C ASN A 721 -49.45 -39.82 -23.56
N PHE A 722 -48.47 -40.52 -24.14
CA PHE A 722 -47.23 -39.89 -24.61
C PHE A 722 -47.51 -39.08 -25.88
N ILE A 723 -47.31 -37.77 -25.82
CA ILE A 723 -47.62 -36.83 -26.91
C ILE A 723 -46.32 -36.31 -27.53
N VAL A 724 -46.13 -36.56 -28.83
CA VAL A 724 -45.12 -35.87 -29.65
C VAL A 724 -45.84 -34.99 -30.65
N GLU A 725 -45.66 -33.69 -30.56
CA GLU A 725 -46.33 -32.75 -31.45
C GLU A 725 -45.42 -31.62 -31.92
N ASN A 726 -45.70 -31.18 -33.15
CA ASN A 726 -45.21 -29.93 -33.69
C ASN A 726 -46.37 -29.27 -34.45
N LEU A 727 -46.85 -28.14 -33.93
CA LEU A 727 -47.93 -27.35 -34.53
C LEU A 727 -47.42 -26.00 -35.05
N ASN A 728 -46.10 -25.83 -35.10
CA ASN A 728 -45.46 -24.61 -35.53
C ASN A 728 -45.26 -24.64 -37.04
N ILE A 729 -45.66 -23.58 -37.72
CA ILE A 729 -45.46 -23.39 -39.15
C ILE A 729 -44.44 -22.27 -39.31
N ASN A 730 -43.30 -22.59 -39.93
CA ASN A 730 -42.30 -21.59 -40.25
C ASN A 730 -42.88 -20.64 -41.31
N VAL A 731 -42.80 -19.34 -41.06
CA VAL A 731 -43.15 -18.28 -42.01
C VAL A 731 -42.09 -17.19 -42.02
N SER A 732 -40.84 -17.54 -41.68
CA SER A 732 -39.71 -16.62 -41.63
C SER A 732 -39.55 -15.90 -42.96
N GLY A 733 -39.70 -14.57 -42.93
CA GLY A 733 -39.58 -13.73 -44.12
C GLY A 733 -40.90 -13.34 -44.79
N VAL A 734 -42.05 -13.81 -44.28
CA VAL A 734 -43.38 -13.33 -44.71
C VAL A 734 -43.67 -11.98 -44.04
N SER A 735 -44.11 -10.98 -44.79
CA SER A 735 -44.55 -9.67 -44.25
C SER A 735 -45.98 -9.27 -44.65
N SER A 736 -46.67 -10.15 -45.37
CA SER A 736 -48.01 -9.92 -45.88
C SER A 736 -49.07 -10.02 -44.79
N ARG A 737 -49.98 -9.05 -44.76
CA ARG A 737 -51.02 -8.93 -43.73
C ARG A 737 -51.94 -10.16 -43.66
N TYR A 738 -52.32 -10.72 -44.81
CA TYR A 738 -53.22 -11.87 -44.86
C TYR A 738 -52.45 -13.15 -45.20
N ILE A 739 -52.66 -14.19 -44.39
CA ILE A 739 -52.02 -15.49 -44.57
C ILE A 739 -53.10 -16.56 -44.66
N LYS A 740 -53.08 -17.36 -45.73
CA LYS A 740 -53.92 -18.56 -45.85
C LYS A 740 -53.08 -19.80 -45.60
N ILE A 741 -53.56 -20.68 -44.74
CA ILE A 741 -52.96 -21.97 -44.42
C ILE A 741 -53.87 -23.06 -44.93
N GLU A 742 -53.34 -23.98 -45.74
CA GLU A 742 -54.01 -25.20 -46.14
C GLU A 742 -53.33 -26.39 -45.48
N LEU A 743 -54.09 -27.10 -44.63
CA LEU A 743 -53.67 -28.34 -44.00
C LEU A 743 -54.23 -29.51 -44.82
N ILE A 744 -53.33 -30.19 -45.51
CA ILE A 744 -53.65 -31.27 -46.45
C ILE A 744 -53.19 -32.58 -45.81
N ASP A 745 -53.96 -33.65 -46.02
CA ASP A 745 -53.55 -34.99 -45.62
C ASP A 745 -52.21 -35.35 -46.24
N ASP A 746 -51.26 -35.79 -45.42
CA ASP A 746 -50.01 -36.31 -45.95
C ASP A 746 -50.18 -37.76 -46.40
N VAL A 747 -50.69 -37.92 -47.63
CA VAL A 747 -51.03 -39.23 -48.23
C VAL A 747 -49.82 -40.13 -48.49
N ASP A 748 -48.60 -39.56 -48.48
CA ASP A 748 -47.33 -40.29 -48.63
C ASP A 748 -46.83 -40.84 -47.28
N PHE A 749 -47.51 -40.51 -46.19
CA PHE A 749 -47.20 -41.02 -44.86
C PHE A 749 -47.72 -42.46 -44.70
N ASP A 750 -46.95 -43.29 -44.00
CA ASP A 750 -47.14 -44.75 -43.90
C ASP A 750 -48.59 -45.17 -43.61
N LYS A 751 -49.15 -45.97 -44.53
CA LYS A 751 -50.54 -46.47 -44.51
C LYS A 751 -50.85 -47.37 -43.31
N ASN A 752 -49.84 -47.79 -42.55
CA ASN A 752 -49.98 -48.67 -41.40
C ASN A 752 -50.32 -47.93 -40.09
N ILE A 753 -50.36 -46.58 -40.11
CA ILE A 753 -50.66 -45.76 -38.93
C ILE A 753 -52.08 -45.20 -39.05
N GLN A 754 -52.95 -45.53 -38.08
CA GLN A 754 -54.27 -44.89 -37.98
C GLN A 754 -54.11 -43.42 -37.56
N VAL A 755 -54.14 -42.52 -38.54
CA VAL A 755 -54.22 -41.07 -38.32
C VAL A 755 -55.68 -40.61 -38.34
N ASN A 756 -56.09 -39.86 -37.31
CA ASN A 756 -57.34 -39.14 -37.29
C ASN A 756 -57.15 -37.80 -38.02
N ASN A 757 -57.63 -37.73 -39.26
CA ASN A 757 -57.42 -36.56 -40.11
C ASN A 757 -58.31 -35.36 -39.74
N GLN A 758 -59.09 -35.42 -38.66
CA GLN A 758 -59.87 -34.28 -38.16
C GLN A 758 -59.08 -33.45 -37.15
N VAL A 759 -58.54 -32.33 -37.63
CA VAL A 759 -57.78 -31.37 -36.83
C VAL A 759 -58.61 -30.11 -36.61
N SER A 760 -58.91 -29.80 -35.35
CA SER A 760 -59.55 -28.55 -34.93
C SER A 760 -58.50 -27.59 -34.40
N ILE A 761 -58.38 -26.43 -35.03
CA ILE A 761 -57.48 -25.34 -34.64
C ILE A 761 -58.34 -24.15 -34.20
N PRO A 762 -58.66 -24.02 -32.90
CA PRO A 762 -59.44 -22.89 -32.38
C PRO A 762 -58.68 -21.57 -32.36
N ASP A 763 -57.34 -21.59 -32.27
CA ASP A 763 -56.54 -20.37 -32.14
C ASP A 763 -55.24 -20.46 -32.94
N VAL A 764 -54.78 -19.32 -33.44
CA VAL A 764 -53.48 -19.16 -34.10
C VAL A 764 -52.78 -17.94 -33.54
N GLN A 765 -51.54 -18.11 -33.11
CA GLN A 765 -50.68 -17.00 -32.71
C GLN A 765 -49.57 -16.81 -33.74
N ILE A 766 -49.10 -15.58 -33.93
CA ILE A 766 -47.97 -15.27 -34.81
C ILE A 766 -46.82 -14.68 -34.00
N GLY A 767 -45.62 -15.21 -34.22
CA GLY A 767 -44.38 -14.62 -33.74
C GLY A 767 -43.74 -13.73 -34.81
N TYR A 768 -43.30 -12.55 -34.40
CA TYR A 768 -42.62 -11.59 -35.28
C TYR A 768 -41.11 -11.87 -35.36
N LEU A 769 -40.51 -11.58 -36.51
CA LEU A 769 -39.06 -11.50 -36.69
C LEU A 769 -38.62 -10.16 -36.07
N GLN A 770 -37.95 -10.17 -34.91
CA GLN A 770 -37.45 -8.92 -34.32
C GLN A 770 -36.30 -8.37 -35.18
N THR A 771 -36.61 -7.42 -36.06
CA THR A 771 -35.63 -6.53 -36.69
C THR A 771 -35.83 -5.12 -36.15
N GLU A 772 -35.34 -4.87 -34.93
CA GLU A 772 -35.01 -3.53 -34.47
C GLU A 772 -33.90 -3.66 -33.42
N ALA A 773 -32.66 -3.59 -33.90
CA ALA A 773 -31.54 -3.19 -33.05
C ALA A 773 -31.90 -1.84 -32.42
N LYS A 774 -31.76 -1.69 -31.10
CA LYS A 774 -31.78 -0.37 -30.46
C LYS A 774 -30.83 0.55 -31.23
N SER A 775 -31.35 1.49 -32.02
CA SER A 775 -30.55 2.37 -32.88
C SER A 775 -29.57 3.28 -32.10
N ASN A 776 -29.72 3.35 -30.77
CA ASN A 776 -28.89 4.14 -29.86
C ASN A 776 -27.90 3.29 -29.02
N GLY A 777 -27.73 1.99 -29.32
CA GLY A 777 -26.90 1.07 -28.54
C GLY A 777 -27.51 0.73 -27.16
N TYR A 778 -26.85 -0.16 -26.43
CA TYR A 778 -27.21 -0.53 -25.06
C TYR A 778 -26.63 0.46 -24.05
N LEU A 779 -27.33 0.76 -22.96
CA LEU A 779 -26.80 1.59 -21.87
C LEU A 779 -25.90 0.77 -20.94
N VAL A 780 -25.00 1.41 -20.19
CA VAL A 780 -24.16 0.73 -19.17
C VAL A 780 -25.01 -0.12 -18.23
N LYS A 781 -26.18 0.37 -17.77
CA LYS A 781 -27.11 -0.44 -16.95
C LYS A 781 -27.63 -1.70 -17.64
N ASP A 782 -27.77 -1.68 -18.97
CA ASP A 782 -28.22 -2.85 -19.73
C ASP A 782 -27.11 -3.92 -19.70
N TYR A 783 -25.84 -3.53 -19.85
CA TYR A 783 -24.70 -4.44 -19.72
C TYR A 783 -24.54 -4.99 -18.29
N LEU A 784 -24.67 -4.14 -17.27
CA LEU A 784 -24.58 -4.55 -15.87
C LEU A 784 -25.73 -5.49 -15.44
N ARG A 785 -26.91 -5.35 -16.05
CA ARG A 785 -28.07 -6.23 -15.82
C ARG A 785 -28.08 -7.48 -16.70
N GLY A 786 -27.10 -7.61 -17.60
CA GLY A 786 -27.05 -8.71 -18.57
C GLY A 786 -28.08 -8.61 -19.69
N SER A 787 -28.75 -7.48 -19.87
CA SER A 787 -29.79 -7.25 -20.89
C SER A 787 -29.18 -6.73 -22.21
N PHE A 788 -28.22 -7.47 -22.78
CA PHE A 788 -27.55 -7.11 -24.03
C PHE A 788 -27.25 -8.35 -24.90
N ILE A 789 -27.08 -8.17 -26.20
CA ILE A 789 -26.69 -9.22 -27.15
C ILE A 789 -25.63 -8.64 -28.10
N PHE A 790 -24.59 -9.43 -28.38
CA PHE A 790 -23.67 -9.15 -29.49
C PHE A 790 -24.09 -9.99 -30.71
N ASP A 791 -24.26 -9.36 -31.87
CA ASP A 791 -24.70 -10.05 -33.08
C ASP A 791 -23.65 -11.10 -33.53
N ASN A 792 -24.12 -12.29 -33.94
CA ASN A 792 -23.33 -13.37 -34.58
C ASN A 792 -22.23 -14.08 -33.75
N LEU A 793 -22.32 -14.15 -32.41
CA LEU A 793 -21.30 -14.79 -31.57
C LEU A 793 -21.82 -15.97 -30.72
N ALA A 794 -22.53 -16.93 -31.31
CA ALA A 794 -22.83 -18.18 -30.60
C ALA A 794 -21.54 -19.00 -30.39
N ILE A 795 -20.98 -18.95 -29.17
CA ILE A 795 -19.70 -19.58 -28.83
C ILE A 795 -19.95 -20.98 -28.25
N TYR A 796 -19.24 -21.99 -28.75
CA TYR A 796 -19.33 -23.38 -28.27
C TYR A 796 -17.97 -23.89 -27.81
N LYS A 797 -17.94 -24.68 -26.73
CA LYS A 797 -16.74 -25.34 -26.20
C LYS A 797 -17.00 -26.85 -26.02
N ASP A 798 -16.04 -27.70 -26.38
CA ASP A 798 -16.12 -29.13 -26.08
C ASP A 798 -15.85 -29.36 -24.59
N VAL A 799 -16.65 -30.22 -23.94
CA VAL A 799 -16.53 -30.59 -22.53
C VAL A 799 -16.37 -32.09 -22.39
N LYS A 800 -15.51 -32.53 -21.47
CA LYS A 800 -15.30 -33.95 -21.15
C LYS A 800 -16.41 -34.50 -20.27
N VAL A 801 -16.73 -35.78 -20.47
CA VAL A 801 -17.50 -36.58 -19.53
C VAL A 801 -16.57 -37.01 -18.40
N LEU A 802 -16.89 -36.60 -17.17
CA LEU A 802 -16.16 -36.93 -15.95
C LEU A 802 -16.58 -38.28 -15.37
N ASP A 803 -17.88 -38.56 -15.40
CA ASP A 803 -18.44 -39.79 -14.85
C ASP A 803 -19.68 -40.22 -15.63
N LYS A 804 -19.89 -41.53 -15.72
CA LYS A 804 -21.07 -42.15 -16.34
C LYS A 804 -21.52 -43.30 -15.46
N VAL A 805 -22.59 -43.07 -14.70
CA VAL A 805 -23.26 -44.11 -13.91
C VAL A 805 -24.51 -44.55 -14.66
N THR A 806 -24.71 -45.84 -14.83
CA THR A 806 -25.82 -46.36 -15.63
C THR A 806 -26.52 -47.48 -14.88
N ASN A 807 -27.82 -47.29 -14.64
CA ASN A 807 -28.71 -48.29 -14.07
C ASN A 807 -29.85 -48.57 -15.05
N ASP A 808 -30.62 -49.64 -14.80
CA ASP A 808 -31.73 -50.08 -15.66
C ASP A 808 -32.80 -48.98 -15.85
N ASP A 809 -33.02 -48.14 -14.85
CA ASP A 809 -34.01 -47.05 -14.89
C ASP A 809 -33.47 -45.70 -15.37
N ARG A 810 -32.17 -45.40 -15.20
CA ARG A 810 -31.59 -44.10 -15.57
C ARG A 810 -30.09 -44.16 -15.84
N SER A 811 -29.62 -43.30 -16.74
CA SER A 811 -28.19 -43.02 -16.97
C SER A 811 -27.86 -41.62 -16.45
N GLU A 812 -26.88 -41.52 -15.57
CA GLU A 812 -26.36 -40.25 -15.06
C GLU A 812 -25.01 -39.97 -15.72
N ILE A 813 -24.94 -38.89 -16.50
CA ILE A 813 -23.74 -38.48 -17.22
C ILE A 813 -23.29 -37.15 -16.64
N THR A 814 -22.13 -37.16 -16.00
CA THR A 814 -21.55 -35.97 -15.40
C THR A 814 -20.51 -35.39 -16.35
N TYR A 815 -20.76 -34.19 -16.84
CA TYR A 815 -19.85 -33.38 -17.65
C TYR A 815 -19.02 -32.46 -16.75
N GLU A 816 -17.81 -32.16 -17.21
CA GLU A 816 -16.99 -31.11 -16.62
C GLU A 816 -17.68 -29.75 -16.78
N GLY A 817 -17.62 -28.95 -15.72
CA GLY A 817 -18.19 -27.61 -15.68
C GLY A 817 -17.13 -26.56 -15.35
N ASP A 818 -17.48 -25.65 -14.43
CA ASP A 818 -16.75 -24.42 -14.09
C ASP A 818 -16.72 -23.41 -15.25
N ILE A 819 -17.73 -23.50 -16.11
CA ILE A 819 -17.91 -22.74 -17.34
C ILE A 819 -19.35 -22.17 -17.28
N ASP A 820 -19.54 -20.91 -17.64
CA ASP A 820 -20.89 -20.33 -17.75
C ASP A 820 -21.57 -20.84 -19.02
N VAL A 821 -22.54 -21.73 -18.86
CA VAL A 821 -23.20 -22.41 -20.00
C VAL A 821 -24.68 -22.02 -20.07
N GLU A 822 -25.17 -21.86 -21.29
CA GLU A 822 -26.60 -21.61 -21.61
C GLU A 822 -27.22 -22.77 -22.42
N GLY A 823 -26.43 -23.78 -22.76
CA GLY A 823 -26.93 -24.98 -23.42
C GLY A 823 -25.88 -26.09 -23.45
N LEU A 824 -26.34 -27.34 -23.52
CA LEU A 824 -25.52 -28.54 -23.60
C LEU A 824 -26.05 -29.43 -24.71
N THR A 825 -25.19 -29.76 -25.67
CA THR A 825 -25.47 -30.72 -26.73
C THR A 825 -24.73 -32.01 -26.45
N MET A 826 -25.48 -33.09 -26.32
CA MET A 826 -24.91 -34.42 -26.12
C MET A 826 -24.50 -35.03 -27.44
N ARG A 827 -23.36 -35.73 -27.46
CA ARG A 827 -22.93 -36.56 -28.59
C ARG A 827 -23.29 -38.01 -28.29
N ILE A 828 -24.31 -38.52 -28.99
CA ILE A 828 -24.77 -39.92 -28.87
C ILE A 828 -24.31 -40.68 -30.10
N ASP A 829 -23.83 -41.91 -29.92
CA ASP A 829 -23.31 -42.76 -31.01
C ASP A 829 -24.31 -42.80 -32.17
N GLU A 830 -23.85 -42.58 -33.41
CA GLU A 830 -24.71 -42.48 -34.59
C GLU A 830 -25.48 -43.78 -34.91
N ASN A 831 -25.04 -44.91 -34.36
CA ASN A 831 -25.71 -46.21 -34.47
C ASN A 831 -26.89 -46.37 -33.50
N GLU A 832 -26.94 -45.59 -32.41
CA GLU A 832 -28.07 -45.57 -31.48
C GLU A 832 -29.20 -44.75 -32.11
N LYS A 833 -30.23 -45.45 -32.59
CA LYS A 833 -31.37 -44.91 -33.35
C LYS A 833 -32.70 -45.35 -32.71
N ASN A 834 -33.76 -44.62 -33.00
CA ASN A 834 -35.12 -44.90 -32.54
C ASN A 834 -35.28 -44.85 -31.00
N PHE A 835 -34.78 -43.77 -30.39
CA PHE A 835 -34.99 -43.50 -28.97
C PHE A 835 -35.63 -42.13 -28.74
N SER A 836 -36.36 -42.03 -27.63
CA SER A 836 -36.81 -40.79 -27.01
C SER A 836 -36.61 -40.93 -25.51
N ARG A 837 -35.94 -39.96 -24.88
CA ARG A 837 -35.63 -39.99 -23.45
C ARG A 837 -35.85 -38.63 -22.83
N ASN A 838 -36.48 -38.63 -21.66
CA ASN A 838 -36.54 -37.44 -20.82
C ASN A 838 -35.19 -37.28 -20.13
N VAL A 839 -34.68 -36.07 -20.18
CA VAL A 839 -33.41 -35.69 -19.57
C VAL A 839 -33.64 -34.59 -18.55
N VAL A 840 -33.01 -34.76 -17.39
CA VAL A 840 -32.97 -33.75 -16.34
C VAL A 840 -31.54 -33.26 -16.25
N ILE A 841 -31.35 -31.95 -16.33
CA ILE A 841 -30.03 -31.34 -16.12
C ILE A 841 -29.98 -30.80 -14.71
N GLN A 842 -28.91 -31.17 -14.01
CA GLN A 842 -28.57 -30.65 -12.70
C GLN A 842 -27.16 -30.06 -12.72
N GLY A 843 -26.92 -29.07 -11.88
CA GLY A 843 -25.60 -28.49 -11.67
C GLY A 843 -25.17 -28.65 -10.23
N SER A 844 -23.88 -28.88 -9.98
CA SER A 844 -23.35 -28.91 -8.62
C SER A 844 -21.96 -28.31 -8.52
N ASN A 845 -21.72 -27.64 -7.40
CA ASN A 845 -20.42 -27.05 -7.02
C ASN A 845 -19.70 -27.84 -5.93
N ASP A 846 -20.41 -28.78 -5.29
CA ASP A 846 -19.99 -29.49 -4.08
C ASP A 846 -20.21 -31.02 -4.19
N ASP A 847 -20.74 -31.50 -5.33
CA ASP A 847 -21.20 -32.88 -5.56
C ASP A 847 -22.31 -33.36 -4.61
N ILE A 848 -22.79 -32.52 -3.69
CA ILE A 848 -23.80 -32.83 -2.68
C ILE A 848 -25.15 -32.26 -3.10
N ASN A 849 -25.18 -30.98 -3.45
CA ASN A 849 -26.39 -30.28 -3.88
C ASN A 849 -26.44 -30.24 -5.40
N TRP A 850 -27.50 -30.84 -5.97
CA TRP A 850 -27.73 -30.94 -7.41
C TRP A 850 -29.07 -30.29 -7.80
N PRO A 851 -29.23 -28.96 -7.69
CA PRO A 851 -30.42 -28.28 -8.17
C PRO A 851 -30.67 -28.58 -9.65
N THR A 852 -31.93 -28.82 -9.99
CA THR A 852 -32.38 -29.00 -11.37
C THR A 852 -32.36 -27.66 -12.10
N LEU A 853 -31.59 -27.61 -13.20
CA LEU A 853 -31.42 -26.42 -14.05
C LEU A 853 -32.42 -26.39 -15.21
N GLY A 854 -32.96 -27.56 -15.57
CA GLY A 854 -33.94 -27.69 -16.62
C GLY A 854 -34.24 -29.15 -16.95
N THR A 855 -35.30 -29.35 -17.72
CA THR A 855 -35.71 -30.65 -18.24
C THR A 855 -35.90 -30.54 -19.74
N ALA A 856 -35.51 -31.57 -20.48
CA ALA A 856 -35.78 -31.64 -21.91
C ALA A 856 -36.09 -33.08 -22.32
N THR A 857 -36.52 -33.23 -23.57
CA THR A 857 -36.64 -34.54 -24.21
C THR A 857 -35.64 -34.58 -25.36
N ILE A 858 -34.76 -35.56 -25.32
CA ILE A 858 -33.87 -35.87 -26.43
C ILE A 858 -34.46 -37.00 -27.25
N TYR A 859 -34.24 -36.98 -28.55
CA TYR A 859 -34.62 -38.10 -29.40
C TYR A 859 -33.72 -38.19 -30.62
N ARG A 860 -33.60 -39.41 -31.14
CA ARG A 860 -33.13 -39.68 -32.50
C ARG A 860 -34.03 -40.77 -33.04
N ILE A 861 -34.83 -40.43 -34.03
CA ILE A 861 -35.76 -41.36 -34.67
C ILE A 861 -35.29 -41.54 -36.10
N ASP A 862 -35.06 -42.78 -36.49
CA ASP A 862 -34.72 -43.22 -37.83
C ASP A 862 -35.65 -44.39 -38.16
N SER A 863 -36.92 -44.05 -38.37
CA SER A 863 -37.98 -44.99 -38.77
C SER A 863 -38.28 -44.83 -40.27
N LEU A 864 -39.08 -45.75 -40.81
CA LEU A 864 -39.60 -45.63 -42.18
C LEU A 864 -40.50 -44.39 -42.38
N THR A 865 -41.01 -43.81 -41.28
CA THR A 865 -41.98 -42.70 -41.24
C THR A 865 -41.39 -41.34 -40.87
N TYR A 866 -40.29 -41.29 -40.12
CA TYR A 866 -39.67 -40.05 -39.68
C TYR A 866 -38.18 -40.26 -39.44
N LYS A 867 -37.37 -39.35 -40.00
CA LYS A 867 -35.94 -39.23 -39.73
C LYS A 867 -35.66 -37.86 -39.14
N GLY A 868 -35.19 -37.82 -37.90
CA GLY A 868 -34.85 -36.56 -37.24
C GLY A 868 -34.23 -36.79 -35.87
N GLU A 869 -33.43 -35.82 -35.43
CA GLU A 869 -32.79 -35.83 -34.13
C GLU A 869 -32.88 -34.48 -33.43
N LYS A 870 -32.98 -34.53 -32.10
CA LYS A 870 -32.90 -33.39 -31.19
C LYS A 870 -32.07 -33.81 -29.98
N LEU A 871 -30.80 -33.44 -29.99
CA LEU A 871 -29.83 -33.82 -28.94
C LEU A 871 -29.28 -32.61 -28.17
N ASN A 872 -29.69 -31.41 -28.58
CA ASN A 872 -29.40 -30.15 -27.91
C ASN A 872 -30.39 -29.91 -26.76
N ILE A 873 -29.83 -29.63 -25.59
CA ILE A 873 -30.57 -29.31 -24.39
C ILE A 873 -30.28 -27.86 -24.02
N THR A 874 -31.30 -27.01 -24.12
CA THR A 874 -31.21 -25.61 -23.68
C THR A 874 -31.44 -25.55 -22.17
N MET A 875 -30.70 -24.70 -21.46
CA MET A 875 -30.87 -24.49 -20.02
C MET A 875 -30.76 -23.00 -19.66
N ALA A 876 -31.26 -22.62 -18.48
CA ALA A 876 -31.01 -21.28 -17.96
C ALA A 876 -29.50 -21.07 -17.78
N PRO A 877 -28.95 -19.87 -18.12
CA PRO A 877 -27.54 -19.58 -17.92
C PRO A 877 -27.10 -19.89 -16.50
N ALA A 878 -26.14 -20.80 -16.34
CA ALA A 878 -25.72 -21.30 -15.05
C ALA A 878 -24.26 -21.72 -15.04
N THR A 879 -23.62 -21.58 -13.87
CA THR A 879 -22.21 -21.88 -13.66
C THR A 879 -22.09 -22.88 -12.53
N TYR A 880 -21.74 -24.11 -12.86
CA TYR A 880 -21.53 -25.18 -11.89
C TYR A 880 -20.25 -25.93 -12.22
N LYS A 881 -19.49 -26.35 -11.20
CA LYS A 881 -18.26 -27.15 -11.38
C LYS A 881 -18.51 -28.44 -12.15
N LYS A 882 -19.70 -29.00 -12.05
CA LYS A 882 -20.14 -30.17 -12.82
C LYS A 882 -21.59 -30.02 -13.24
N PHE A 883 -21.88 -30.51 -14.44
CA PHE A 883 -23.24 -30.64 -14.94
C PHE A 883 -23.58 -32.11 -15.06
N LYS A 884 -24.68 -32.54 -14.46
CA LYS A 884 -25.17 -33.91 -14.56
C LYS A 884 -26.40 -33.92 -15.43
N VAL A 885 -26.34 -34.72 -16.49
CA VAL A 885 -27.49 -35.05 -17.32
C VAL A 885 -27.99 -36.42 -16.90
N ILE A 886 -29.21 -36.46 -16.38
CA ILE A 886 -29.89 -37.68 -16.00
C ILE A 886 -30.84 -38.05 -17.13
N ILE A 887 -30.48 -39.07 -17.90
CA ILE A 887 -31.30 -39.66 -18.94
C ILE A 887 -32.19 -40.72 -18.28
N GLN A 888 -33.51 -40.53 -18.29
CA GLN A 888 -34.46 -41.52 -17.79
C GLN A 888 -34.59 -42.64 -18.81
N ASN A 889 -34.05 -43.82 -18.50
CA ASN A 889 -34.08 -44.99 -19.37
C ASN A 889 -35.42 -45.73 -19.29
N ASN A 890 -36.10 -45.71 -18.14
CA ASN A 890 -37.39 -46.37 -17.89
C ASN A 890 -37.41 -47.83 -18.39
N ASN A 891 -36.49 -48.67 -17.89
CA ASN A 891 -36.25 -50.06 -18.30
C ASN A 891 -35.78 -50.29 -19.75
N ASN A 892 -35.53 -49.23 -20.54
CA ASN A 892 -34.92 -49.38 -21.87
C ASN A 892 -33.40 -49.52 -21.77
N LYS A 893 -32.77 -50.14 -22.78
CA LYS A 893 -31.32 -50.17 -22.92
C LYS A 893 -30.74 -48.74 -22.81
N PRO A 894 -29.73 -48.52 -21.94
CA PRO A 894 -29.04 -47.23 -21.83
C PRO A 894 -28.41 -46.80 -23.16
N LEU A 895 -28.45 -45.49 -23.45
CA LEU A 895 -27.86 -44.93 -24.67
C LEU A 895 -26.33 -44.89 -24.59
N ASP A 896 -25.67 -45.19 -25.71
CA ASP A 896 -24.23 -45.00 -25.81
C ASP A 896 -23.90 -43.53 -26.09
N VAL A 897 -23.18 -42.91 -25.16
CA VAL A 897 -22.91 -41.46 -25.15
C VAL A 897 -21.41 -41.29 -25.21
N SER A 898 -20.96 -40.47 -26.15
CA SER A 898 -19.56 -40.14 -26.37
C SER A 898 -18.90 -39.57 -25.12
N LYS A 899 -17.58 -39.74 -25.01
CA LYS A 899 -16.76 -39.19 -23.91
C LYS A 899 -16.66 -37.66 -23.91
N THR A 900 -17.25 -36.98 -24.90
CA THR A 900 -17.26 -35.52 -25.02
C THR A 900 -18.66 -35.01 -25.33
N GLY A 901 -19.04 -33.87 -24.75
CA GLY A 901 -20.22 -33.07 -25.10
C GLY A 901 -19.82 -31.70 -25.65
N LYS A 902 -20.79 -30.91 -26.10
CA LYS A 902 -20.59 -29.51 -26.51
C LYS A 902 -21.44 -28.59 -25.66
N VAL A 903 -20.85 -27.59 -25.02
CA VAL A 903 -21.60 -26.55 -24.31
C VAL A 903 -21.62 -25.26 -25.11
N LYS A 904 -22.77 -24.57 -25.08
CA LYS A 904 -22.92 -23.21 -25.58
C LYS A 904 -22.60 -22.24 -24.44
N LEU A 905 -21.66 -21.34 -24.66
CA LEU A 905 -21.22 -20.34 -23.68
C LEU A 905 -22.12 -19.11 -23.73
N GLN A 906 -22.22 -18.45 -22.58
CA GLN A 906 -22.93 -17.18 -22.45
C GLN A 906 -22.20 -16.04 -23.18
N ASN A 907 -22.93 -15.15 -23.86
CA ASN A 907 -22.35 -13.95 -24.47
C ASN A 907 -21.65 -13.08 -23.42
N THR A 908 -20.34 -12.85 -23.58
CA THR A 908 -19.49 -12.16 -22.61
C THR A 908 -18.75 -10.99 -23.25
N GLY A 909 -18.70 -9.85 -22.55
CA GLY A 909 -17.93 -8.67 -22.94
C GLY A 909 -17.16 -8.07 -21.78
N ILE A 910 -16.23 -7.17 -22.10
CA ILE A 910 -15.44 -6.41 -21.13
C ILE A 910 -15.89 -4.95 -21.16
N LEU A 911 -16.37 -4.44 -20.02
CA LEU A 911 -16.78 -3.04 -19.85
C LEU A 911 -15.75 -2.31 -18.98
N PHE A 912 -15.20 -1.20 -19.47
CA PHE A 912 -14.16 -0.45 -18.74
C PHE A 912 -14.17 1.05 -19.08
N LYS A 913 -13.46 1.84 -18.26
CA LYS A 913 -13.27 3.29 -18.45
C LYS A 913 -11.79 3.60 -18.73
N SER A 914 -11.49 4.49 -19.68
CA SER A 914 -10.12 4.92 -19.99
C SER A 914 -10.02 6.42 -20.31
N ASP A 915 -9.39 7.20 -19.43
CA ASP A 915 -9.26 8.67 -19.57
C ASP A 915 -8.26 9.11 -20.67
N ILE A 916 -7.50 8.18 -21.25
CA ILE A 916 -6.46 8.43 -22.27
C ILE A 916 -6.87 8.03 -23.70
N GLY A 917 -8.09 7.50 -23.89
CA GLY A 917 -8.55 6.95 -25.18
C GLY A 917 -8.09 5.51 -25.44
N LEU A 918 -8.19 5.03 -26.69
CA LEU A 918 -7.78 3.67 -27.09
C LEU A 918 -6.30 3.54 -27.49
N GLU A 919 -5.60 4.66 -27.67
CA GLU A 919 -4.22 4.66 -28.17
C GLU A 919 -3.27 4.03 -27.14
N GLY A 920 -2.63 2.91 -27.51
CA GLY A 920 -1.71 2.18 -26.65
C GLY A 920 -2.35 1.16 -25.69
N LEU A 921 -3.68 0.99 -25.72
CA LEU A 921 -4.34 -0.06 -24.94
C LEU A 921 -4.24 -1.44 -25.62
N LYS A 922 -3.94 -2.46 -24.82
CA LYS A 922 -3.81 -3.85 -25.28
C LYS A 922 -4.68 -4.79 -24.44
N ILE A 923 -5.19 -5.83 -25.09
CA ILE A 923 -5.74 -7.03 -24.42
C ILE A 923 -4.66 -8.11 -24.39
N ILE A 924 -4.47 -8.75 -23.24
CA ILE A 924 -3.57 -9.89 -23.07
C ILE A 924 -4.33 -11.10 -22.55
N VAL A 925 -3.97 -12.31 -23.01
CA VAL A 925 -4.65 -13.56 -22.66
C VAL A 925 -3.68 -14.76 -22.57
N GLY A 926 -4.02 -15.75 -21.73
CA GLY A 926 -3.40 -17.08 -21.72
C GLY A 926 -2.38 -17.34 -20.60
N ASN A 927 -2.67 -16.84 -19.39
CA ASN A 927 -1.91 -17.09 -18.17
C ASN A 927 -2.68 -18.06 -17.25
N ASN A 928 -2.16 -19.28 -17.06
CA ASN A 928 -2.82 -20.31 -16.24
C ASN A 928 -2.61 -20.13 -14.73
N THR A 929 -1.74 -19.22 -14.30
CA THR A 929 -1.35 -19.05 -12.90
C THR A 929 -1.95 -17.81 -12.25
N GLU A 930 -2.32 -16.78 -13.01
CA GLU A 930 -2.75 -15.48 -12.47
C GLU A 930 -4.10 -15.57 -11.75
N PRO A 931 -4.25 -15.12 -10.49
CA PRO A 931 -5.55 -15.13 -9.80
C PRO A 931 -6.58 -14.22 -10.50
N ALA A 932 -7.86 -14.48 -10.25
CA ALA A 932 -8.93 -13.66 -10.81
C ALA A 932 -8.86 -12.22 -10.28
N PRO A 933 -9.06 -11.21 -11.15
CA PRO A 933 -8.97 -9.83 -10.72
C PRO A 933 -10.21 -9.44 -9.91
N VAL A 934 -10.01 -8.63 -8.87
CA VAL A 934 -11.08 -8.07 -8.03
C VAL A 934 -10.92 -6.55 -8.05
N TYR A 935 -11.81 -5.86 -8.76
CA TYR A 935 -11.78 -4.40 -8.88
C TYR A 935 -12.96 -3.76 -8.15
N ASP A 936 -12.75 -2.58 -7.56
CA ASP A 936 -13.81 -1.73 -7.00
C ASP A 936 -14.57 -0.92 -8.08
N LEU A 937 -14.37 -1.28 -9.36
CA LEU A 937 -14.91 -0.54 -10.50
C LEU A 937 -16.44 -0.60 -10.56
N GLN A 938 -17.06 -1.64 -10.02
CA GLN A 938 -18.52 -1.79 -10.03
C GLN A 938 -19.23 -0.64 -9.31
N ASN A 939 -18.62 -0.11 -8.24
CA ASN A 939 -19.14 1.02 -7.49
C ASN A 939 -18.99 2.35 -8.26
N THR A 940 -17.94 2.48 -9.08
CA THR A 940 -17.66 3.71 -9.85
C THR A 940 -18.38 3.75 -11.19
N ILE A 941 -18.54 2.59 -11.85
CA ILE A 941 -19.20 2.52 -13.17
C ILE A 941 -20.71 2.71 -13.08
N GLY A 942 -21.31 2.42 -11.91
CA GLY A 942 -22.73 2.61 -11.63
C GLY A 942 -23.19 4.06 -11.76
N PHE A 943 -22.31 5.05 -11.55
CA PHE A 943 -22.62 6.47 -11.79
C PHE A 943 -22.90 6.80 -13.26
N PHE A 944 -22.50 5.92 -14.19
CA PHE A 944 -22.67 6.08 -15.62
C PHE A 944 -23.73 5.13 -16.20
N GLU A 945 -24.63 4.59 -15.38
CA GLU A 945 -25.67 3.64 -15.78
C GLU A 945 -26.51 4.09 -17.00
N ASN A 946 -26.69 5.41 -17.19
CA ASN A 946 -27.45 6.00 -18.30
C ASN A 946 -26.56 6.46 -19.48
N THR A 947 -25.30 6.06 -19.52
CA THR A 947 -24.37 6.33 -20.63
C THR A 947 -24.37 5.16 -21.62
N THR A 948 -24.29 5.44 -22.92
CA THR A 948 -24.04 4.42 -23.95
C THR A 948 -22.52 4.23 -24.09
N PRO A 949 -21.95 3.05 -23.77
CA PRO A 949 -20.55 2.78 -23.97
C PRO A 949 -20.22 2.62 -25.46
N GLN A 950 -19.01 2.98 -25.85
CA GLN A 950 -18.52 2.82 -27.23
C GLN A 950 -18.12 1.37 -27.49
N LEU A 951 -18.67 0.78 -28.55
CA LEU A 951 -18.31 -0.57 -28.99
C LEU A 951 -16.92 -0.56 -29.66
N ILE A 952 -16.03 -1.42 -29.20
CA ILE A 952 -14.65 -1.54 -29.71
C ILE A 952 -14.32 -3.00 -30.07
N GLN A 953 -13.22 -3.19 -30.80
CA GLN A 953 -12.70 -4.51 -31.19
C GLN A 953 -11.19 -4.59 -30.91
N TYR A 954 -10.59 -5.78 -31.01
CA TYR A 954 -9.14 -5.93 -31.09
C TYR A 954 -8.71 -6.20 -32.54
N ASN A 955 -7.48 -5.82 -32.85
CA ASN A 955 -6.79 -6.25 -34.06
C ASN A 955 -6.41 -7.74 -33.97
N ASP A 956 -5.72 -8.26 -34.98
CA ASP A 956 -5.27 -9.66 -35.01
C ASP A 956 -4.51 -10.05 -33.73
N LEU A 957 -4.82 -11.25 -33.22
CA LEU A 957 -4.23 -11.80 -32.00
C LEU A 957 -2.82 -12.31 -32.29
N ASP A 958 -1.82 -11.62 -31.75
CA ASP A 958 -0.41 -11.94 -31.93
C ASP A 958 0.14 -12.79 -30.78
N LYS A 959 1.01 -13.76 -31.11
CA LYS A 959 1.80 -14.45 -30.08
C LYS A 959 2.65 -13.43 -29.35
N ASN A 960 2.59 -13.44 -28.02
CA ASN A 960 3.43 -12.59 -27.21
C ASN A 960 4.89 -13.04 -27.35
N ALA A 961 5.73 -12.16 -27.91
CA ALA A 961 7.16 -12.41 -28.10
C ALA A 961 7.92 -12.58 -26.77
N GLU A 962 7.36 -12.07 -25.67
CA GLU A 962 7.96 -12.11 -24.34
C GLU A 962 7.52 -13.34 -23.50
N TYR A 963 6.68 -14.24 -24.05
CA TYR A 963 6.09 -15.35 -23.30
C TYR A 963 7.09 -16.44 -22.85
N VAL A 964 7.06 -16.81 -21.57
CA VAL A 964 7.85 -17.90 -20.96
C VAL A 964 6.92 -18.92 -20.26
N PRO A 965 6.94 -20.23 -20.61
CA PRO A 965 6.04 -21.23 -20.03
C PRO A 965 6.42 -21.67 -18.60
N ALA A 966 5.46 -21.62 -17.67
CA ALA A 966 5.65 -21.98 -16.26
C ALA A 966 5.78 -23.50 -16.02
N LYS A 967 6.78 -23.92 -15.20
CA LYS A 967 7.10 -25.31 -14.88
C LYS A 967 6.46 -25.72 -13.53
N ASN A 968 5.48 -26.63 -13.54
CA ASN A 968 4.82 -27.15 -12.33
C ASN A 968 5.76 -28.10 -11.55
N ILE A 969 5.97 -27.85 -10.26
CA ILE A 969 6.77 -28.71 -9.38
C ILE A 969 5.90 -29.09 -8.17
N ILE A 970 5.68 -30.40 -8.01
CA ILE A 970 4.94 -30.96 -6.88
C ILE A 970 5.86 -30.98 -5.64
N PRO A 971 5.46 -30.37 -4.51
CA PRO A 971 6.31 -30.27 -3.33
C PRO A 971 6.61 -31.63 -2.68
N PHE A 972 7.81 -31.76 -2.13
CA PHE A 972 8.32 -32.94 -1.43
C PHE A 972 7.39 -33.52 -0.34
N GLY A 973 6.60 -32.67 0.34
CA GLY A 973 5.63 -33.10 1.35
C GLY A 973 4.47 -33.93 0.79
N GLU A 974 4.04 -33.65 -0.45
CA GLU A 974 3.05 -34.47 -1.15
C GLU A 974 3.65 -35.77 -1.69
N ARG A 975 4.96 -35.75 -1.96
CA ARG A 975 5.74 -36.93 -2.37
C ARG A 975 6.04 -37.88 -1.21
N ASN A 976 6.07 -37.38 0.04
CA ASN A 976 6.45 -38.13 1.25
C ASN A 976 5.45 -37.96 2.40
N LYS A 977 4.17 -38.23 2.14
CA LYS A 977 3.05 -38.10 3.10
C LYS A 977 3.26 -38.87 4.42
N ILE A 978 4.00 -39.98 4.37
CA ILE A 978 4.27 -40.83 5.55
C ILE A 978 5.19 -40.12 6.57
N LEU A 979 6.22 -39.41 6.10
CA LEU A 979 7.12 -38.65 6.98
C LEU A 979 6.39 -37.47 7.65
N LEU A 980 5.48 -36.83 6.94
CA LEU A 980 4.64 -35.75 7.47
C LEU A 980 3.72 -36.27 8.59
N ASN A 981 3.09 -37.43 8.40
CA ASN A 981 2.22 -38.05 9.41
C ASN A 981 2.99 -38.51 10.65
N ILE A 982 4.22 -39.04 10.49
CA ILE A 982 5.10 -39.40 11.61
C ILE A 982 5.52 -38.14 12.40
N GLY A 983 5.84 -37.05 11.71
CA GLY A 983 6.15 -35.76 12.33
C GLY A 983 4.97 -35.19 13.13
N LEU A 984 3.75 -35.29 12.59
CA LEU A 984 2.53 -34.85 13.28
C LEU A 984 2.23 -35.70 14.53
N LEU A 985 2.40 -37.03 14.45
CA LEU A 985 2.20 -37.92 15.59
C LEU A 985 3.23 -37.67 16.71
N LEU A 986 4.49 -37.39 16.36
CA LEU A 986 5.51 -37.00 17.33
C LEU A 986 5.18 -35.65 18.00
N PHE A 987 4.68 -34.68 17.24
CA PHE A 987 4.27 -33.39 17.78
C PHE A 987 3.09 -33.52 18.76
N ILE A 988 2.07 -34.31 18.40
CA ILE A 988 0.91 -34.59 19.27
C ILE A 988 1.36 -35.33 20.54
N ALA A 989 2.26 -36.30 20.42
CA ALA A 989 2.81 -37.03 21.57
C ALA A 989 3.59 -36.10 22.52
N ILE A 990 4.40 -35.19 21.99
CA ILE A 990 5.15 -34.21 22.78
C ILE A 990 4.21 -33.26 23.52
N VAL A 991 3.18 -32.73 22.85
CA VAL A 991 2.17 -31.85 23.46
C VAL A 991 1.35 -32.60 24.51
N GLY A 992 0.98 -33.86 24.26
CA GLY A 992 0.27 -34.72 25.21
C GLY A 992 1.10 -35.06 26.45
N ILE A 993 2.39 -35.38 26.28
CA ILE A 993 3.32 -35.62 27.39
C ILE A 993 3.49 -34.35 28.23
N PHE A 994 3.62 -33.18 27.59
CA PHE A 994 3.72 -31.90 28.29
C PHE A 994 2.42 -31.55 29.05
N GLY A 995 1.26 -31.80 28.45
CA GLY A 995 -0.04 -31.65 29.10
C GLY A 995 -0.22 -32.59 30.31
N PHE A 996 0.20 -33.86 30.17
CA PHE A 996 0.13 -34.85 31.25
C PHE A 996 1.00 -34.49 32.46
N PHE A 997 2.25 -34.07 32.23
CA PHE A 997 3.13 -33.61 33.32
C PHE A 997 2.65 -32.31 33.97
N TRP A 998 1.93 -31.46 33.23
CA TRP A 998 1.36 -30.23 33.76
C TRP A 998 0.11 -30.48 34.61
N MET A 999 -0.78 -31.40 34.19
CA MET A 999 -1.96 -31.81 34.97
C MET A 999 -1.59 -32.59 36.25
N LYS A 1000 -0.49 -33.37 36.22
CA LYS A 1000 0.00 -34.10 37.41
C LYS A 1000 0.54 -33.18 38.51
N LYS A 1001 0.82 -31.90 38.19
CA LYS A 1001 1.31 -30.91 39.17
C LYS A 1001 0.21 -30.31 40.05
N ASP A 1002 -1.05 -30.38 39.61
CA ASP A 1002 -2.22 -29.88 40.36
C ASP A 1002 -2.91 -30.96 41.22
N THR A 1003 -2.46 -32.23 41.16
CA THR A 1003 -3.03 -33.33 41.96
C THR A 1003 -2.30 -33.61 43.29
N ILE A 1004 -1.23 -32.88 43.61
CA ILE A 1004 -0.43 -33.10 44.85
C ILE A 1004 -0.86 -32.17 46.01
N HIS A 1005 -1.91 -31.37 45.85
CA HIS A 1005 -2.40 -30.46 46.90
C HIS A 1005 -3.82 -30.74 47.40
N HIS A 1006 -4.33 -31.96 47.20
CA HIS A 1006 -5.49 -32.48 47.91
C HIS A 1006 -5.23 -33.90 48.42
N GLU A 1007 -4.44 -33.99 49.48
CA GLU A 1007 -4.55 -34.97 50.57
C GLU A 1007 -4.08 -34.31 51.87
#